data_AF-A0A261UI58-F1
#
_entry.id   AF-A0A261UI58-F1
#
_cell.length_a   1.000
_cell.length_b   1.000
_cell.length_c   1.000
_cell.angle_alpha   90.00
_cell.angle_beta   90.00
_cell.angle_gamma   90.00
#
_symmetry.space_group_name_H-M   'P 1'
#
loop_
_entity.id
_entity.type
_entity.pdbx_description
1 polymer ?
#
loop_
_entity_poly.entity_id
_entity_poly.type
_entity_poly.pdbx_seq_one_letter_code
_entity_poly.pdbx_strand_id
1 'polypeptide(L)'
;MTVHAKSLSTPVRTDLASALKTTRSRQKDLEQLSPFELKDFLINLAKDREKTSTAIMLNAGRGNPNWIATAPRDAFFLLGHFAMSEARRVYDRGIMAGMPQKPGIAGRLHGFLDENRKAAGADFLRGVHEYGVQKGFDPDAWIHELVDSIIGDNYPVPDRMLVHAEQVVHDYLMKEMCDGRPPRGKFDLFAVEGGTAAMCYIFDSLQQNGLLKQGDKVALFLPTFTPYIEISHLERFQFRIVPINASSLRADGTHNWHYPPEEIAKLADPRIKMAVTVNPSNPPSVAFNALEMRQIVGIIRKNPDLILVTDDVYGTFVPNFRSLMAEVPANTICVYSFSKNFGCTGWRLGVIAIHEDNRMDRRIGNLPGKERKRLHERYGSLTLEPEKLKLIDRMVADSRDVALNHTAGLSLPQQVQMAFFALSHLLDPKDSYKHLTMKIVRDRRDALWRGLGIPLPPEDKERAWYYVELDFMVWAQNAYGDKFCDYMRKNYEPVDFLFRLAEKSGVVLMDGGGFGGPPWSIRVSLANLNEDDYANIGQAMVDAAKEYVAAWQAGEKVRSGPPRGIVPQLGVGGQPAPSDRKVASNQPVPEPVAAPARGRGKTAARTSKVRVAEAQPPASAKKAVKKSAKKAAKKAAKKAAKKAAKKAAKKAVKKRA
;
A
#
# COMPACT_ATOMS: atom_id res chain seq x y z
N MET A 1 -33.25 32.42 -62.14
CA MET A 1 -33.88 31.81 -60.95
C MET A 1 -33.70 30.31 -61.02
N THR A 2 -32.70 29.75 -60.33
CA THR A 2 -32.71 28.34 -59.92
C THR A 2 -31.66 28.17 -58.83
N VAL A 3 -32.15 27.85 -57.63
CA VAL A 3 -31.37 27.55 -56.43
C VAL A 3 -30.95 26.08 -56.52
N HIS A 4 -29.66 25.79 -56.42
CA HIS A 4 -29.18 24.44 -56.15
C HIS A 4 -28.67 24.37 -54.71
N ALA A 5 -29.51 23.75 -53.88
CA ALA A 5 -29.22 23.39 -52.51
C ALA A 5 -28.12 22.32 -52.49
N LYS A 6 -26.97 22.65 -51.89
CA LYS A 6 -25.99 21.66 -51.46
C LYS A 6 -26.55 20.93 -50.24
N SER A 7 -26.84 19.65 -50.40
CA SER A 7 -27.00 18.71 -49.29
C SER A 7 -25.67 18.61 -48.53
N LEU A 8 -25.58 19.34 -47.41
CA LEU A 8 -24.56 19.13 -46.39
C LEU A 8 -25.09 18.04 -45.46
N SER A 9 -24.76 16.78 -45.74
CA SER A 9 -24.85 15.72 -44.73
C SER A 9 -23.76 15.97 -43.68
N THR A 10 -24.12 16.79 -42.70
CA THR A 10 -23.32 16.95 -41.48
C THR A 10 -23.25 15.58 -40.80
N PRO A 11 -22.07 15.02 -40.51
CA PRO A 11 -22.01 13.78 -39.75
C PRO A 11 -22.59 14.07 -38.37
N VAL A 12 -23.66 13.35 -38.01
CA VAL A 12 -24.23 13.39 -36.67
C VAL A 12 -23.12 12.94 -35.71
N ARG A 13 -22.53 13.90 -34.99
CA ARG A 13 -21.66 13.60 -33.84
C ARG A 13 -22.55 12.89 -32.82
N THR A 14 -22.41 11.58 -32.72
CA THR A 14 -22.80 10.86 -31.50
C THR A 14 -22.02 11.50 -30.37
N ASP A 15 -22.70 12.23 -29.50
CA ASP A 15 -22.09 12.86 -28.34
C ASP A 15 -21.55 11.73 -27.47
N LEU A 16 -20.23 11.47 -27.58
CA LEU A 16 -19.52 10.63 -26.63
C LEU A 16 -19.80 11.19 -25.23
N ALA A 17 -19.90 10.34 -24.20
CA ALA A 17 -20.14 10.77 -22.82
C ALA A 17 -19.30 12.02 -22.52
N SER A 18 -19.91 13.07 -21.95
CA SER A 18 -19.42 14.45 -22.12
C SER A 18 -17.89 14.56 -22.01
N ALA A 19 -17.29 15.25 -22.97
CA ALA A 19 -15.84 15.28 -23.15
C ALA A 19 -15.11 15.69 -21.86
N LEU A 20 -14.16 14.86 -21.45
CA LEU A 20 -13.22 15.19 -20.36
C LEU A 20 -12.11 16.11 -20.89
N LYS A 21 -11.52 16.89 -19.98
CA LYS A 21 -10.31 17.68 -20.27
C LYS A 21 -9.14 16.76 -20.60
N THR A 22 -9.03 15.65 -19.88
CA THR A 22 -8.00 14.63 -20.14
C THR A 22 -8.40 13.76 -21.32
N THR A 23 -7.62 13.81 -22.41
CA THR A 23 -7.87 13.01 -23.62
C THR A 23 -7.60 11.53 -23.37
N ARG A 24 -8.28 10.66 -24.13
CA ARG A 24 -8.08 9.19 -24.09
C ARG A 24 -6.61 8.77 -24.27
N SER A 25 -5.89 9.40 -25.20
CA SER A 25 -4.46 9.11 -25.39
C SER A 25 -3.64 9.45 -24.15
N ARG A 26 -3.97 10.55 -23.46
CA ARG A 26 -3.27 10.93 -22.23
C ARG A 26 -3.61 10.01 -21.06
N GLN A 27 -4.86 9.56 -20.97
CA GLN A 27 -5.27 8.56 -19.98
C GLN A 27 -4.47 7.26 -20.14
N LYS A 28 -4.31 6.78 -21.38
CA LYS A 28 -3.52 5.60 -21.71
C LYS A 28 -2.04 5.73 -21.30
N ASP A 29 -1.44 6.91 -21.45
CA ASP A 29 -0.07 7.14 -20.96
C ASP A 29 -0.01 7.10 -19.43
N LEU A 30 -1.02 7.67 -18.77
CA LEU A 30 -1.07 7.79 -17.31
C LEU A 30 -1.42 6.48 -16.61
N GLU A 31 -2.13 5.55 -17.28
CA GLU A 31 -2.46 4.23 -16.74
C GLU A 31 -1.22 3.36 -16.47
N GLN A 32 -0.08 3.70 -17.08
CA GLN A 32 1.20 3.00 -16.89
C GLN A 32 1.91 3.40 -15.58
N LEU A 33 1.47 4.48 -14.93
CA LEU A 33 2.01 4.90 -13.65
C LEU A 33 1.52 3.99 -12.53
N SER A 34 2.25 3.96 -11.40
CA SER A 34 1.72 3.30 -10.21
C SER A 34 0.38 3.95 -9.81
N PRO A 35 -0.55 3.20 -9.19
CA PRO A 35 -1.81 3.77 -8.72
C PRO A 35 -1.63 4.99 -7.81
N PHE A 36 -0.52 5.04 -7.07
CA PHE A 36 -0.21 6.15 -6.16
C PHE A 36 0.14 7.44 -6.90
N GLU A 37 0.92 7.34 -7.97
CA GLU A 37 1.28 8.46 -8.85
C GLU A 37 0.09 8.91 -9.70
N LEU A 38 -0.67 7.96 -10.27
CA LEU A 38 -1.91 8.27 -11.01
C LEU A 38 -2.91 9.03 -10.12
N LYS A 39 -3.08 8.58 -8.87
CA LYS A 39 -3.95 9.24 -7.89
C LYS A 39 -3.52 10.69 -7.63
N ASP A 40 -2.23 11.01 -7.61
CA ASP A 40 -1.77 12.40 -7.42
C ASP A 40 -2.11 13.29 -8.63
N PHE A 41 -2.13 12.75 -9.85
CA PHE A 41 -2.71 13.44 -11.01
C PHE A 41 -4.21 13.69 -10.85
N LEU A 42 -4.98 12.68 -10.42
CA LEU A 42 -6.42 12.81 -10.19
C LEU A 42 -6.75 13.87 -9.12
N ILE A 43 -5.94 13.97 -8.06
CA ILE A 43 -6.07 15.02 -7.03
C ILE A 43 -5.95 16.41 -7.65
N ASN A 44 -5.00 16.61 -8.56
CA ASN A 44 -4.82 17.92 -9.19
C ASN A 44 -6.02 18.29 -10.08
N LEU A 45 -6.60 17.31 -10.79
CA LEU A 45 -7.83 17.53 -11.57
C LEU A 45 -9.03 17.89 -10.68
N ALA A 46 -9.20 17.19 -9.56
CA ALA A 46 -10.28 17.46 -8.61
C ALA A 46 -10.14 18.84 -7.94
N LYS A 47 -8.92 19.27 -7.59
CA LYS A 47 -8.65 20.61 -7.06
C LYS A 47 -9.02 21.73 -8.03
N ASP A 48 -8.82 21.53 -9.33
CA ASP A 48 -9.22 22.53 -10.32
C ASP A 48 -10.74 22.70 -10.38
N ARG A 49 -11.51 21.65 -10.08
CA ARG A 49 -12.96 21.74 -9.92
C ARG A 49 -13.37 22.52 -8.67
N GLU A 50 -12.71 22.27 -7.54
CA GLU A 50 -12.94 22.99 -6.27
C GLU A 50 -12.74 24.50 -6.39
N LYS A 51 -11.86 24.96 -7.30
CA LYS A 51 -11.72 26.40 -7.62
C LYS A 51 -12.93 27.00 -8.35
N THR A 52 -13.77 26.16 -8.97
CA THR A 52 -14.87 26.57 -9.86
C THR A 52 -16.25 26.17 -9.33
N SER A 53 -16.31 25.51 -8.17
CA SER A 53 -17.51 24.95 -7.56
C SER A 53 -17.43 25.07 -6.04
N THR A 54 -18.57 25.13 -5.36
CA THR A 54 -18.63 25.06 -3.88
C THR A 54 -18.44 23.65 -3.33
N ALA A 55 -18.30 22.64 -4.20
CA ALA A 55 -18.11 21.25 -3.81
C ALA A 55 -16.68 20.97 -3.32
N ILE A 56 -16.57 20.44 -2.11
CA ILE A 56 -15.31 20.01 -1.49
C ILE A 56 -14.83 18.69 -2.15
N MET A 57 -13.52 18.57 -2.40
CA MET A 57 -12.93 17.35 -2.96
C MET A 57 -13.08 16.17 -1.98
N LEU A 58 -13.65 15.05 -2.47
CA LEU A 58 -13.79 13.81 -1.72
C LEU A 58 -12.71 12.82 -2.17
N ASN A 59 -11.67 12.62 -1.37
CA ASN A 59 -10.56 11.74 -1.73
C ASN A 59 -10.59 10.43 -0.93
N ALA A 60 -11.30 9.42 -1.41
CA ALA A 60 -11.28 8.07 -0.84
C ALA A 60 -10.16 7.17 -1.42
N GLY A 61 -9.25 7.75 -2.22
CA GLY A 61 -8.02 7.10 -2.67
C GLY A 61 -6.91 7.04 -1.61
N ARG A 62 -7.14 7.53 -0.39
CA ARG A 62 -6.16 7.47 0.71
C ARG A 62 -6.58 6.42 1.74
N GLY A 63 -5.79 5.38 1.91
CA GLY A 63 -5.98 4.38 2.99
C GLY A 63 -5.50 4.85 4.37
N ASN A 64 -5.62 6.15 4.69
CA ASN A 64 -5.19 6.72 5.98
C ASN A 64 -6.41 6.89 6.90
N PRO A 65 -6.47 6.26 8.08
CA PRO A 65 -7.57 6.47 9.02
C PRO A 65 -7.80 7.94 9.34
N ASN A 66 -9.06 8.36 9.47
CA ASN A 66 -9.43 9.64 10.10
C ASN A 66 -9.90 9.48 11.56
N TRP A 67 -9.72 8.30 12.15
CA TRP A 67 -9.81 8.07 13.60
C TRP A 67 -8.42 7.83 14.19
N ILE A 68 -8.31 7.98 15.51
CA ILE A 68 -7.09 7.68 16.28
C ILE A 68 -7.47 7.07 17.64
N ALA A 69 -6.60 6.19 18.17
CA ALA A 69 -6.71 5.69 19.55
C ALA A 69 -6.14 6.72 20.56
N THR A 70 -7.00 7.39 21.31
CA THR A 70 -6.60 8.52 22.18
C THR A 70 -5.99 8.07 23.50
N ALA A 71 -6.62 7.14 24.24
CA ALA A 71 -6.16 6.69 25.55
C ALA A 71 -4.65 6.30 25.61
N PRO A 72 -4.10 5.47 24.69
CA PRO A 72 -2.67 5.15 24.69
C PRO A 72 -1.77 6.31 24.26
N ARG A 73 -2.28 7.36 23.62
CA ARG A 73 -1.53 8.58 23.30
C ARG A 73 -1.52 9.55 24.48
N ASP A 74 -2.66 9.71 25.15
CA ASP A 74 -2.76 10.53 26.36
C ASP A 74 -1.83 10.00 27.45
N ALA A 75 -1.80 8.68 27.64
CA ALA A 75 -0.88 8.03 28.55
C ALA A 75 0.59 8.19 28.15
N PHE A 76 0.90 8.20 26.85
CA PHE A 76 2.25 8.47 26.36
C PHE A 76 2.71 9.87 26.79
N PHE A 77 1.89 10.90 26.58
CA PHE A 77 2.23 12.26 27.01
C PHE A 77 2.32 12.40 28.54
N LEU A 78 1.42 11.77 29.28
CA LEU A 78 1.45 11.78 30.74
C LEU A 78 2.69 11.08 31.29
N LEU A 79 3.07 9.93 30.72
CA LEU A 79 4.34 9.27 31.04
C LEU A 79 5.53 10.18 30.72
N GLY A 80 5.49 10.92 29.61
CA GLY A 80 6.53 11.90 29.27
C GLY A 80 6.70 12.99 30.34
N HIS A 81 5.59 13.49 30.91
CA HIS A 81 5.66 14.43 32.03
C HIS A 81 6.31 13.81 33.28
N PHE A 82 5.92 12.57 33.62
CA PHE A 82 6.55 11.83 34.72
C PHE A 82 8.04 11.59 34.46
N ALA A 83 8.41 11.17 33.25
CA ALA A 83 9.79 10.93 32.85
C ALA A 83 10.66 12.19 32.98
N MET A 84 10.13 13.34 32.56
CA MET A 84 10.80 14.62 32.73
C MET A 84 10.91 15.06 34.20
N SER A 85 10.00 14.63 35.08
CA SER A 85 10.14 14.85 36.52
C SER A 85 11.25 13.97 37.12
N GLU A 86 11.35 12.71 36.68
CA GLU A 86 12.40 11.79 37.10
C GLU A 86 13.79 12.23 36.61
N ALA A 87 13.90 12.73 35.39
CA ALA A 87 15.14 13.31 34.86
C ALA A 87 15.63 14.48 35.73
N ARG A 88 14.73 15.41 36.11
CA ARG A 88 15.07 16.57 36.96
C ARG A 88 15.39 16.18 38.39
N ARG A 89 14.74 15.13 38.92
CA ARG A 89 15.04 14.58 40.25
C ARG A 89 16.51 14.14 40.36
N VAL A 90 17.10 13.66 39.26
CA VAL A 90 18.49 13.20 39.22
C VAL A 90 19.47 14.36 39.09
N TYR A 91 19.17 15.33 38.24
CA TYR A 91 19.95 16.55 38.06
C TYR A 91 19.08 17.64 37.45
N ASP A 92 19.20 18.89 37.92
CA ASP A 92 18.45 20.02 37.38
C ASP A 92 19.30 21.30 37.31
N ARG A 93 19.46 21.83 36.10
CA ARG A 93 20.04 23.16 35.80
C ARG A 93 19.12 23.98 34.89
N GLY A 94 17.81 23.89 35.08
CA GLY A 94 16.79 24.61 34.32
C GLY A 94 16.55 24.00 32.95
N ILE A 95 17.48 24.19 32.01
CA ILE A 95 17.38 23.66 30.62
C ILE A 95 18.06 22.31 30.42
N MET A 96 18.67 21.76 31.46
CA MET A 96 19.41 20.50 31.44
C MET A 96 18.99 19.65 32.64
N ALA A 97 18.75 18.36 32.38
CA ALA A 97 18.35 17.39 33.37
C ALA A 97 19.23 16.12 33.31
N GLY A 98 19.12 15.24 34.31
CA GLY A 98 19.79 13.94 34.33
C GLY A 98 19.01 12.84 33.60
N MET A 99 19.51 11.62 33.66
CA MET A 99 18.83 10.41 33.15
C MET A 99 18.00 9.78 34.28
N PRO A 100 16.75 9.34 34.04
CA PRO A 100 15.94 8.67 35.05
C PRO A 100 16.64 7.45 35.69
N GLN A 101 16.43 7.26 36.99
CA GLN A 101 17.05 6.16 37.73
C GLN A 101 16.03 5.08 38.11
N LYS A 102 16.40 3.82 37.91
CA LYS A 102 15.57 2.64 38.16
C LYS A 102 15.07 2.49 39.61
N PRO A 103 15.90 2.57 40.68
CA PRO A 103 15.46 2.18 42.01
C PRO A 103 14.25 3.01 42.52
N GLY A 104 13.18 2.32 42.92
CA GLY A 104 11.94 2.88 43.46
C GLY A 104 11.07 3.65 42.46
N ILE A 105 11.35 3.55 41.15
CA ILE A 105 10.65 4.33 40.13
C ILE A 105 9.18 3.92 39.99
N ALA A 106 8.83 2.65 40.21
CA ALA A 106 7.45 2.19 40.15
C ALA A 106 6.60 2.83 41.26
N GLY A 107 7.14 2.90 42.48
CA GLY A 107 6.48 3.58 43.59
C GLY A 107 6.30 5.08 43.35
N ARG A 108 7.30 5.74 42.75
CA ARG A 108 7.19 7.16 42.35
C ARG A 108 6.16 7.39 41.25
N LEU A 109 6.06 6.49 40.26
CA LEU A 109 5.00 6.56 39.26
C LEU A 109 3.62 6.43 39.92
N HIS A 110 3.47 5.51 40.87
CA HIS A 110 2.21 5.35 41.60
C HIS A 110 1.80 6.63 42.33
N GLY A 111 2.73 7.24 43.09
CA GLY A 111 2.51 8.52 43.75
C GLY A 111 2.17 9.65 42.77
N PHE A 112 2.90 9.75 41.65
CA PHE A 112 2.61 10.72 40.60
C PHE A 112 1.21 10.54 40.02
N LEU A 113 0.78 9.30 39.76
CA LEU A 113 -0.56 9.01 39.24
C LEU A 113 -1.64 9.35 40.26
N ASP A 114 -1.38 9.16 41.56
CA ASP A 114 -2.30 9.55 42.64
C ASP A 114 -2.53 11.05 42.74
N GLU A 115 -1.49 11.84 42.54
CA GLU A 115 -1.59 13.30 42.44
C GLU A 115 -2.31 13.73 41.15
N ASN A 116 -2.20 12.92 40.08
CA ASN A 116 -2.72 13.22 38.75
C ASN A 116 -3.92 12.34 38.34
N ARG A 117 -4.75 11.90 39.31
CA ARG A 117 -5.88 10.98 39.08
C ARG A 117 -6.85 11.40 37.98
N LYS A 118 -7.01 12.71 37.75
CA LYS A 118 -7.93 13.26 36.74
C LYS A 118 -7.26 13.54 35.39
N ALA A 119 -5.94 13.32 35.27
CA ALA A 119 -5.23 13.57 34.02
C ALA A 119 -5.64 12.53 32.95
N ALA A 120 -5.74 12.99 31.70
CA ALA A 120 -6.00 12.10 30.58
C ALA A 120 -4.89 11.03 30.51
N GLY A 121 -5.28 9.76 30.36
CA GLY A 121 -4.35 8.63 30.32
C GLY A 121 -3.90 8.10 31.68
N ALA A 122 -4.28 8.71 32.82
CA ALA A 122 -3.86 8.24 34.15
C ALA A 122 -4.35 6.81 34.45
N ASP A 123 -5.63 6.52 34.22
CA ASP A 123 -6.21 5.18 34.43
C ASP A 123 -5.58 4.14 33.51
N PHE A 124 -5.33 4.51 32.25
CA PHE A 124 -4.62 3.65 31.31
C PHE A 124 -3.21 3.34 31.80
N LEU A 125 -2.47 4.35 32.25
CA LEU A 125 -1.09 4.18 32.73
C LEU A 125 -1.02 3.36 34.04
N ARG A 126 -2.05 3.41 34.90
CA ARG A 126 -2.19 2.45 36.01
C ARG A 126 -2.35 1.02 35.49
N GLY A 127 -3.24 0.82 34.51
CA GLY A 127 -3.41 -0.49 33.86
C GLY A 127 -2.12 -1.01 33.21
N VAL A 128 -1.31 -0.14 32.61
CA VAL A 128 0.02 -0.47 32.07
C VAL A 128 0.96 -0.97 33.17
N HIS A 129 1.01 -0.30 34.31
CA HIS A 129 1.80 -0.74 35.46
C HIS A 129 1.30 -2.08 36.01
N GLU A 130 -0.01 -2.20 36.23
CA GLU A 130 -0.66 -3.41 36.76
C GLU A 130 -0.47 -4.62 35.85
N TYR A 131 -0.56 -4.44 34.53
CA TYR A 131 -0.28 -5.50 33.57
C TYR A 131 1.14 -6.05 33.74
N GLY A 132 2.14 -5.19 33.87
CA GLY A 132 3.53 -5.63 34.05
C GLY A 132 3.71 -6.44 35.34
N VAL A 133 3.08 -6.00 36.44
CA VAL A 133 3.07 -6.74 37.71
C VAL A 133 2.40 -8.10 37.55
N GLN A 134 1.23 -8.17 36.90
CA GLN A 134 0.51 -9.43 36.66
C GLN A 134 1.28 -10.38 35.74
N LYS A 135 2.04 -9.84 34.78
CA LYS A 135 2.93 -10.60 33.89
C LYS A 135 4.15 -11.15 34.61
N GLY A 136 4.43 -10.68 35.83
CA GLY A 136 5.58 -11.10 36.64
C GLY A 136 6.86 -10.31 36.36
N PHE A 137 6.75 -9.11 35.79
CA PHE A 137 7.91 -8.24 35.60
C PHE A 137 8.36 -7.63 36.93
N ASP A 138 9.67 -7.35 37.04
CA ASP A 138 10.19 -6.49 38.10
C ASP A 138 9.58 -5.09 37.93
N PRO A 139 8.79 -4.57 38.90
CA PRO A 139 8.06 -3.32 38.70
C PRO A 139 8.96 -2.14 38.36
N ASP A 140 10.12 -2.04 39.01
CA ASP A 140 11.08 -0.98 38.74
C ASP A 140 11.73 -1.15 37.36
N ALA A 141 12.06 -2.37 36.92
CA ALA A 141 12.59 -2.59 35.56
C ALA A 141 11.57 -2.22 34.50
N TRP A 142 10.31 -2.60 34.70
CA TRP A 142 9.24 -2.33 33.76
C TRP A 142 9.02 -0.83 33.59
N ILE A 143 8.85 -0.12 34.71
CA ILE A 143 8.61 1.32 34.67
C ILE A 143 9.87 2.08 34.23
N HIS A 144 11.07 1.65 34.61
CA HIS A 144 12.31 2.24 34.11
C HIS A 144 12.45 2.08 32.59
N GLU A 145 12.19 0.90 32.03
CA GLU A 145 12.23 0.69 30.58
C GLU A 145 11.33 1.68 29.85
N LEU A 146 10.09 1.87 30.32
CA LEU A 146 9.15 2.83 29.71
C LEU A 146 9.60 4.29 29.86
N VAL A 147 10.07 4.67 31.05
CA VAL A 147 10.43 6.05 31.41
C VAL A 147 11.73 6.51 30.74
N ASP A 148 12.76 5.66 30.72
CA ASP A 148 14.01 5.94 30.02
C ASP A 148 13.76 6.00 28.51
N SER A 149 13.00 5.03 27.99
CA SER A 149 12.74 4.91 26.56
C SER A 149 11.92 6.06 25.98
N ILE A 150 10.97 6.64 26.73
CA ILE A 150 10.18 7.76 26.23
C ILE A 150 10.98 9.05 26.10
N ILE A 151 12.05 9.21 26.88
CA ILE A 151 13.00 10.34 26.76
C ILE A 151 13.84 10.16 25.50
N GLY A 152 14.30 8.93 25.24
CA GLY A 152 15.13 8.62 24.08
C GLY A 152 16.55 9.17 24.20
N ASP A 153 17.11 9.14 25.40
CA ASP A 153 18.50 9.53 25.71
C ASP A 153 19.50 8.37 25.60
N ASN A 154 19.02 7.14 25.38
CA ASN A 154 19.82 5.94 25.12
C ASN A 154 19.60 5.34 23.72
N TYR A 155 20.55 4.53 23.26
CA TYR A 155 20.34 3.64 22.11
C TYR A 155 19.44 2.46 22.50
N PRO A 156 18.67 1.87 21.56
CA PRO A 156 17.90 0.66 21.81
C PRO A 156 18.78 -0.51 22.25
N VAL A 157 18.47 -1.10 23.40
CA VAL A 157 19.13 -2.31 23.89
C VAL A 157 18.08 -3.26 24.48
N PRO A 158 17.96 -4.51 23.99
CA PRO A 158 18.62 -5.05 22.79
C PRO A 158 18.30 -4.27 21.50
N ASP A 159 19.21 -4.34 20.51
CA ASP A 159 19.07 -3.66 19.22
C ASP A 159 17.77 -4.03 18.48
N ARG A 160 17.29 -5.27 18.68
CA ARG A 160 16.13 -5.83 17.99
C ARG A 160 14.80 -5.27 18.52
N MET A 161 14.61 -5.29 19.83
CA MET A 161 13.42 -4.79 20.52
C MET A 161 13.69 -4.73 22.02
N LEU A 162 13.08 -3.78 22.71
CA LEU A 162 13.09 -3.67 24.16
C LEU A 162 12.47 -4.91 24.83
N VAL A 163 13.02 -5.33 25.97
CA VAL A 163 12.75 -6.64 26.59
C VAL A 163 11.30 -6.80 27.04
N HIS A 164 10.73 -5.82 27.74
CA HIS A 164 9.35 -5.91 28.20
C HIS A 164 8.36 -5.50 27.09
N ALA A 165 8.71 -4.49 26.29
CA ALA A 165 7.90 -4.10 25.13
C ALA A 165 7.71 -5.25 24.11
N GLU A 166 8.75 -6.05 23.86
CA GLU A 166 8.65 -7.25 23.00
C GLU A 166 7.60 -8.21 23.53
N GLN A 167 7.60 -8.50 24.83
CA GLN A 167 6.64 -9.43 25.45
C GLN A 167 5.20 -8.89 25.41
N VAL A 168 5.02 -7.58 25.63
CA VAL A 168 3.72 -6.91 25.50
C VAL A 168 3.18 -7.01 24.07
N VAL A 169 4.02 -6.69 23.08
CA VAL A 169 3.62 -6.74 21.68
C VAL A 169 3.41 -8.18 21.22
N HIS A 170 4.18 -9.14 21.74
CA HIS A 170 3.99 -10.57 21.51
C HIS A 170 2.60 -11.02 21.97
N ASP A 171 2.22 -10.73 23.22
CA ASP A 171 0.90 -11.05 23.77
C ASP A 171 -0.23 -10.48 22.89
N TYR A 172 -0.06 -9.24 22.43
CA TYR A 172 -1.01 -8.60 21.53
C TYR A 172 -1.13 -9.34 20.18
N LEU A 173 -0.02 -9.77 19.59
CA LEU A 173 -0.06 -10.59 18.37
C LEU A 173 -0.72 -11.96 18.63
N MET A 174 -0.48 -12.58 19.79
CA MET A 174 -1.12 -13.86 20.13
C MET A 174 -2.64 -13.69 20.26
N LYS A 175 -3.10 -12.56 20.81
CA LYS A 175 -4.52 -12.21 20.86
C LYS A 175 -5.10 -11.97 19.47
N GLU A 176 -4.52 -11.03 18.71
CA GLU A 176 -5.16 -10.51 17.51
C GLU A 176 -4.85 -11.31 16.23
N MET A 177 -3.64 -11.86 16.10
CA MET A 177 -3.22 -12.61 14.91
C MET A 177 -3.37 -14.12 15.08
N CYS A 178 -3.32 -14.63 16.31
CA CYS A 178 -3.50 -16.06 16.59
C CYS A 178 -4.88 -16.41 17.16
N ASP A 179 -5.83 -15.46 17.16
CA ASP A 179 -7.19 -15.67 17.70
C ASP A 179 -7.17 -16.15 19.16
N GLY A 180 -6.27 -15.59 19.97
CA GLY A 180 -6.04 -16.01 21.37
C GLY A 180 -5.54 -17.45 21.53
N ARG A 181 -5.23 -18.15 20.43
CA ARG A 181 -4.84 -19.56 20.37
C ARG A 181 -3.45 -19.69 19.73
N PRO A 182 -2.39 -19.29 20.45
CA PRO A 182 -1.03 -19.31 19.92
C PRO A 182 -0.55 -20.74 19.63
N PRO A 183 0.30 -20.94 18.60
CA PRO A 183 0.97 -22.22 18.42
C PRO A 183 1.96 -22.48 19.56
N ARG A 184 2.43 -23.73 19.68
CA ARG A 184 3.49 -24.09 20.64
C ARG A 184 4.81 -23.40 20.27
N GLY A 185 5.45 -22.81 21.26
CA GLY A 185 6.71 -22.06 21.12
C GLY A 185 6.46 -20.56 21.26
N LYS A 186 7.45 -19.75 20.91
CA LYS A 186 7.33 -18.28 20.88
C LYS A 186 7.78 -17.68 19.55
N PHE A 187 7.37 -16.44 19.33
CA PHE A 187 7.84 -15.62 18.22
C PHE A 187 8.84 -14.62 18.76
N ASP A 188 10.00 -14.53 18.12
CA ASP A 188 10.92 -13.41 18.30
C ASP A 188 10.41 -12.25 17.43
N LEU A 189 10.45 -11.02 17.96
CA LEU A 189 9.96 -9.82 17.28
C LEU A 189 11.07 -8.83 16.96
N PHE A 190 11.04 -8.22 15.78
CA PHE A 190 11.89 -7.08 15.42
C PHE A 190 11.01 -5.84 15.20
N ALA A 191 11.16 -4.84 16.07
CA ALA A 191 10.48 -3.55 15.93
C ALA A 191 11.08 -2.73 14.78
N VAL A 192 10.23 -2.29 13.84
CA VAL A 192 10.64 -1.65 12.59
C VAL A 192 9.74 -0.46 12.23
N GLU A 193 10.16 0.35 11.26
CA GLU A 193 9.49 1.59 10.84
C GLU A 193 8.21 1.33 10.00
N GLY A 194 7.29 0.55 10.56
CA GLY A 194 6.06 0.04 9.94
C GLY A 194 6.31 -1.11 8.96
N GLY A 195 5.21 -1.67 8.43
CA GLY A 195 5.29 -2.75 7.43
C GLY A 195 6.09 -2.39 6.17
N THR A 196 6.20 -1.09 5.86
CA THR A 196 7.03 -0.57 4.77
C THR A 196 8.51 -0.94 4.96
N ALA A 197 9.09 -0.62 6.12
CA ALA A 197 10.48 -0.98 6.39
C ALA A 197 10.64 -2.49 6.58
N ALA A 198 9.65 -3.14 7.20
CA ALA A 198 9.62 -4.59 7.38
C ALA A 198 9.88 -5.33 6.06
N MET A 199 9.14 -5.00 5.01
CA MET A 199 9.27 -5.65 3.71
C MET A 199 10.64 -5.36 3.07
N CYS A 200 11.13 -4.12 3.15
CA CYS A 200 12.48 -3.79 2.66
C CYS A 200 13.54 -4.68 3.32
N TYR A 201 13.49 -4.84 4.65
CA TYR A 201 14.44 -5.66 5.40
C TYR A 201 14.27 -7.15 5.09
N ILE A 202 13.05 -7.66 4.99
CA ILE A 202 12.79 -9.06 4.67
C ILE A 202 13.37 -9.43 3.30
N PHE A 203 13.01 -8.67 2.25
CA PHE A 203 13.50 -8.96 0.90
C PHE A 203 15.03 -8.85 0.81
N ASP A 204 15.64 -7.84 1.44
CA ASP A 204 17.08 -7.68 1.45
C ASP A 204 17.78 -8.82 2.20
N SER A 205 17.39 -9.10 3.45
CA SER A 205 18.00 -10.15 4.27
C SER A 205 17.82 -11.54 3.70
N LEU A 206 16.67 -11.86 3.09
CA LEU A 206 16.50 -13.15 2.42
C LEU A 206 17.48 -13.31 1.25
N GLN A 207 17.77 -12.24 0.50
CA GLN A 207 18.77 -12.24 -0.55
C GLN A 207 20.20 -12.31 0.01
N GLN A 208 20.54 -11.47 1.00
CA GLN A 208 21.89 -11.45 1.60
C GLN A 208 22.25 -12.80 2.22
N ASN A 209 21.27 -13.52 2.76
CA ASN A 209 21.45 -14.84 3.37
C ASN A 209 21.27 -16.01 2.40
N GLY A 210 21.13 -15.75 1.09
CA GLY A 210 21.06 -16.80 0.07
C GLY A 210 19.80 -17.68 0.13
N LEU A 211 18.79 -17.24 0.87
CA LEU A 211 17.48 -17.91 0.96
C LEU A 211 16.61 -17.61 -0.26
N LEU A 212 16.82 -16.43 -0.86
CA LEU A 212 16.32 -16.02 -2.17
C LEU A 212 17.48 -15.55 -3.06
N LYS A 213 17.31 -15.73 -4.36
CA LYS A 213 18.25 -15.31 -5.40
C LYS A 213 17.53 -14.52 -6.48
N GLN A 214 18.29 -13.70 -7.19
CA GLN A 214 17.78 -12.99 -8.36
C GLN A 214 17.17 -13.99 -9.35
N GLY A 215 15.97 -13.72 -9.87
CA GLY A 215 15.28 -14.62 -10.81
C GLY A 215 14.51 -15.79 -10.19
N ASP A 216 14.54 -15.97 -8.85
CA ASP A 216 13.75 -17.00 -8.19
C ASP A 216 12.24 -16.81 -8.43
N LYS A 217 11.48 -17.91 -8.38
CA LYS A 217 10.03 -17.87 -8.49
C LYS A 217 9.39 -17.48 -7.15
N VAL A 218 8.54 -16.47 -7.19
CA VAL A 218 7.80 -15.96 -6.03
C VAL A 218 6.30 -15.97 -6.34
N ALA A 219 5.51 -16.59 -5.48
CA ALA A 219 4.06 -16.50 -5.57
C ALA A 219 3.57 -15.21 -4.93
N LEU A 220 2.73 -14.45 -5.64
CA LEU A 220 2.04 -13.29 -5.09
C LEU A 220 0.55 -13.56 -5.10
N PHE A 221 -0.09 -13.43 -3.96
CA PHE A 221 -1.55 -13.41 -3.86
C PHE A 221 -2.05 -12.07 -4.38
N LEU A 222 -2.86 -12.08 -5.43
CA LEU A 222 -3.34 -10.90 -6.15
C LEU A 222 -4.86 -10.79 -6.12
N PRO A 223 -5.42 -9.57 -6.13
CA PRO A 223 -4.70 -8.29 -6.13
C PRO A 223 -4.08 -7.95 -4.76
N THR A 224 -3.00 -7.16 -4.77
CA THR A 224 -2.21 -6.85 -3.57
C THR A 224 -1.65 -5.44 -3.58
N PHE A 225 -1.08 -5.02 -2.45
CA PHE A 225 -0.42 -3.72 -2.31
C PHE A 225 0.70 -3.56 -3.36
N THR A 226 0.53 -2.59 -4.28
CA THR A 226 1.37 -2.42 -5.48
C THR A 226 2.88 -2.46 -5.22
N PRO A 227 3.43 -1.87 -4.13
CA PRO A 227 4.86 -1.98 -3.84
C PRO A 227 5.39 -3.42 -3.77
N TYR A 228 4.59 -4.42 -3.42
CA TYR A 228 5.04 -5.82 -3.39
C TYR A 228 5.24 -6.39 -4.81
N ILE A 229 4.46 -5.89 -5.77
CA ILE A 229 4.63 -6.18 -7.20
C ILE A 229 5.86 -5.44 -7.72
N GLU A 230 5.99 -4.14 -7.42
CA GLU A 230 7.09 -3.29 -7.89
C GLU A 230 8.46 -3.74 -7.37
N ILE A 231 8.57 -4.03 -6.07
CA ILE A 231 9.81 -4.54 -5.44
C ILE A 231 10.28 -5.78 -6.17
N SER A 232 9.37 -6.69 -6.52
CA SER A 232 9.72 -7.95 -7.17
C SER A 232 10.38 -7.78 -8.55
N HIS A 233 10.13 -6.67 -9.24
CA HIS A 233 10.68 -6.38 -10.56
C HIS A 233 11.95 -5.54 -10.56
N LEU A 234 12.38 -5.00 -9.41
CA LEU A 234 13.62 -4.22 -9.32
C LEU A 234 14.81 -5.05 -9.81
N GLU A 235 15.79 -4.39 -10.43
CA GLU A 235 16.98 -5.02 -11.05
C GLU A 235 17.64 -6.07 -10.14
N ARG A 236 17.82 -5.75 -8.86
CA ARG A 236 18.47 -6.65 -7.90
C ARG A 236 17.67 -7.92 -7.57
N PHE A 237 16.35 -7.92 -7.81
CA PHE A 237 15.47 -9.04 -7.50
C PHE A 237 15.03 -9.79 -8.77
N GLN A 238 14.39 -9.12 -9.72
CA GLN A 238 13.90 -9.70 -10.98
C GLN A 238 13.18 -11.05 -10.79
N PHE A 239 12.34 -11.16 -9.76
CA PHE A 239 11.65 -12.42 -9.45
C PHE A 239 10.69 -12.82 -10.57
N ARG A 240 10.54 -14.12 -10.78
CA ARG A 240 9.52 -14.69 -11.67
C ARG A 240 8.22 -14.85 -10.91
N ILE A 241 7.29 -13.91 -11.08
CA ILE A 241 6.03 -13.90 -10.34
C ILE A 241 5.09 -15.02 -10.81
N VAL A 242 4.57 -15.78 -9.85
CA VAL A 242 3.45 -16.72 -10.03
C VAL A 242 2.22 -16.10 -9.37
N PRO A 243 1.26 -15.55 -10.14
CA PRO A 243 0.07 -14.95 -9.56
C PRO A 243 -0.88 -16.03 -9.02
N ILE A 244 -1.35 -15.81 -7.79
CA ILE A 244 -2.43 -16.55 -7.13
C ILE A 244 -3.61 -15.59 -7.05
N ASN A 245 -4.56 -15.70 -7.97
CA ASN A 245 -5.59 -14.69 -8.18
C ASN A 245 -6.85 -14.97 -7.34
N ALA A 246 -7.33 -13.94 -6.65
CA ALA A 246 -8.61 -13.92 -5.95
C ALA A 246 -9.77 -13.75 -6.94
N SER A 247 -9.95 -14.73 -7.84
CA SER A 247 -10.88 -14.63 -8.97
C SER A 247 -12.24 -15.31 -8.73
N SER A 248 -12.55 -15.71 -7.50
CA SER A 248 -13.82 -16.37 -7.21
C SER A 248 -15.00 -15.40 -7.33
N LEU A 249 -16.06 -15.88 -7.99
CA LEU A 249 -17.30 -15.16 -8.25
C LEU A 249 -18.46 -15.75 -7.44
N ARG A 250 -19.44 -14.90 -7.12
CA ARG A 250 -20.76 -15.30 -6.62
C ARG A 250 -21.64 -15.76 -7.79
N ALA A 251 -22.80 -16.33 -7.45
CA ALA A 251 -23.79 -16.78 -8.42
C ALA A 251 -24.33 -15.66 -9.33
N ASP A 252 -24.31 -14.41 -8.86
CA ASP A 252 -24.71 -13.22 -9.62
C ASP A 252 -23.56 -12.62 -10.47
N GLY A 253 -22.43 -13.32 -10.57
CA GLY A 253 -21.25 -12.86 -11.33
C GLY A 253 -20.39 -11.81 -10.61
N THR A 254 -20.75 -11.39 -9.40
CA THR A 254 -19.94 -10.43 -8.62
C THR A 254 -18.75 -11.08 -7.93
N HIS A 255 -17.63 -10.36 -7.80
CA HIS A 255 -16.44 -10.86 -7.11
C HIS A 255 -16.69 -11.05 -5.62
N ASN A 256 -16.45 -12.25 -5.09
CA ASN A 256 -16.33 -12.47 -3.64
C ASN A 256 -14.88 -12.30 -3.15
N TRP A 257 -13.91 -12.31 -4.08
CA TRP A 257 -12.48 -12.12 -3.83
C TRP A 257 -11.83 -13.20 -2.97
N HIS A 258 -12.40 -14.40 -3.00
CA HIS A 258 -11.72 -15.61 -2.56
C HIS A 258 -10.87 -16.20 -3.69
N TYR A 259 -9.91 -17.02 -3.31
CA TYR A 259 -8.99 -17.74 -4.17
C TYR A 259 -9.58 -19.11 -4.51
N PRO A 260 -9.87 -19.39 -5.79
CA PRO A 260 -10.28 -20.73 -6.21
C PRO A 260 -9.23 -21.81 -5.88
N PRO A 261 -9.64 -23.07 -5.65
CA PRO A 261 -8.71 -24.15 -5.31
C PRO A 261 -7.56 -24.34 -6.31
N GLU A 262 -7.81 -24.15 -7.60
CA GLU A 262 -6.83 -24.25 -8.67
C GLU A 262 -5.77 -23.13 -8.61
N GLU A 263 -6.14 -21.95 -8.10
CA GLU A 263 -5.20 -20.86 -7.88
C GLU A 263 -4.29 -21.18 -6.70
N ILE A 264 -4.85 -21.65 -5.57
CA ILE A 264 -4.07 -22.07 -4.39
C ILE A 264 -3.16 -23.26 -4.73
N ALA A 265 -3.60 -24.20 -5.56
CA ALA A 265 -2.84 -25.38 -5.96
C ALA A 265 -1.51 -25.04 -6.67
N LYS A 266 -1.38 -23.85 -7.28
CA LYS A 266 -0.11 -23.38 -7.88
C LYS A 266 1.03 -23.34 -6.86
N LEU A 267 0.73 -23.10 -5.58
CA LEU A 267 1.73 -23.09 -4.49
C LEU A 267 2.44 -24.44 -4.29
N ALA A 268 1.86 -25.53 -4.81
CA ALA A 268 2.48 -26.84 -4.77
C ALA A 268 3.68 -26.98 -5.72
N ASP A 269 3.94 -26.02 -6.63
CA ASP A 269 5.15 -26.03 -7.47
C ASP A 269 6.41 -25.88 -6.58
N PRO A 270 7.27 -26.92 -6.47
CA PRO A 270 8.46 -26.88 -5.61
C PRO A 270 9.53 -25.88 -6.08
N ARG A 271 9.35 -25.31 -7.28
CA ARG A 271 10.21 -24.23 -7.79
C ARG A 271 9.88 -22.87 -7.17
N ILE A 272 8.68 -22.70 -6.60
CA ILE A 272 8.30 -21.48 -5.85
C ILE A 272 9.09 -21.46 -4.54
N LYS A 273 9.90 -20.42 -4.34
CA LYS A 273 10.77 -20.27 -3.16
C LYS A 273 10.15 -19.45 -2.05
N MET A 274 9.28 -18.53 -2.41
CA MET A 274 8.54 -17.69 -1.48
C MET A 274 7.12 -17.47 -1.95
N ALA A 275 6.19 -17.37 -1.01
CA ALA A 275 4.85 -16.85 -1.22
C ALA A 275 4.67 -15.58 -0.37
N VAL A 276 4.10 -14.52 -0.95
CA VAL A 276 3.79 -13.27 -0.24
C VAL A 276 2.30 -13.00 -0.32
N THR A 277 1.66 -12.79 0.82
CA THR A 277 0.25 -12.48 0.94
C THR A 277 -0.01 -11.29 1.85
N VAL A 278 -1.10 -10.57 1.58
CA VAL A 278 -1.70 -9.59 2.49
C VAL A 278 -3.02 -10.20 2.95
N ASN A 279 -3.21 -10.39 4.25
CA ASN A 279 -4.37 -11.11 4.79
C ASN A 279 -4.87 -10.44 6.08
N PRO A 280 -6.05 -9.82 6.10
CA PRO A 280 -7.00 -9.60 5.00
C PRO A 280 -6.40 -8.83 3.83
N SER A 281 -6.83 -9.15 2.61
CA SER A 281 -6.27 -8.61 1.35
C SER A 281 -6.45 -7.11 1.16
N ASN A 282 -5.64 -6.50 0.31
CA ASN A 282 -5.75 -5.09 -0.10
C ASN A 282 -5.38 -5.01 -1.57
N PRO A 283 -6.27 -4.59 -2.48
CA PRO A 283 -7.56 -3.93 -2.26
C PRO A 283 -8.80 -4.70 -1.76
N PRO A 284 -8.99 -6.02 -1.94
CA PRO A 284 -10.34 -6.60 -1.80
C PRO A 284 -10.90 -6.60 -0.38
N SER A 285 -10.01 -6.51 0.63
CA SER A 285 -10.36 -6.41 2.04
C SER A 285 -11.05 -7.66 2.59
N VAL A 286 -10.58 -8.85 2.20
CA VAL A 286 -11.12 -10.16 2.59
C VAL A 286 -10.03 -11.04 3.17
N ALA A 287 -10.30 -11.69 4.31
CA ALA A 287 -9.44 -12.70 4.91
C ALA A 287 -9.62 -14.07 4.25
N PHE A 288 -8.63 -14.94 4.39
CA PHE A 288 -8.81 -16.34 4.01
C PHE A 288 -9.96 -17.00 4.80
N ASN A 289 -10.88 -17.62 4.09
CA ASN A 289 -11.90 -18.48 4.67
C ASN A 289 -11.31 -19.83 5.09
N ALA A 290 -12.11 -20.63 5.79
CA ALA A 290 -11.67 -21.90 6.34
C ALA A 290 -11.21 -22.92 5.27
N LEU A 291 -11.78 -22.90 4.07
CA LEU A 291 -11.39 -23.81 2.99
C LEU A 291 -10.03 -23.42 2.42
N GLU A 292 -9.84 -22.14 2.11
CA GLU A 292 -8.58 -21.58 1.61
C GLU A 292 -7.45 -21.83 2.61
N MET A 293 -7.69 -21.52 3.89
CA MET A 293 -6.72 -21.75 4.96
C MET A 293 -6.30 -23.22 5.03
N ARG A 294 -7.26 -24.16 5.01
CA ARG A 294 -6.94 -25.61 5.03
C ARG A 294 -6.08 -26.03 3.83
N GLN A 295 -6.37 -25.52 2.64
CA GLN A 295 -5.62 -25.86 1.42
C GLN A 295 -4.19 -25.29 1.47
N ILE A 296 -4.05 -24.00 1.79
CA ILE A 296 -2.74 -23.33 1.90
C ILE A 296 -1.87 -24.05 2.94
N VAL A 297 -2.41 -24.30 4.14
CA VAL A 297 -1.71 -25.02 5.21
C VAL A 297 -1.33 -26.43 4.79
N GLY A 298 -2.23 -27.15 4.12
CA GLY A 298 -1.97 -28.50 3.62
C GLY A 298 -0.83 -28.54 2.59
N ILE A 299 -0.71 -27.53 1.73
CA ILE A 299 0.37 -27.40 0.75
C ILE A 299 1.69 -27.05 1.45
N ILE A 300 1.69 -26.04 2.33
CA ILE A 300 2.92 -25.59 3.02
C ILE A 300 3.51 -26.70 3.88
N ARG A 301 2.67 -27.48 4.58
CA ARG A 301 3.15 -28.64 5.37
C ARG A 301 3.84 -29.72 4.52
N LYS A 302 3.49 -29.84 3.24
CA LYS A 302 4.15 -30.75 2.28
C LYS A 302 5.37 -30.13 1.60
N ASN A 303 5.52 -28.81 1.64
CA ASN A 303 6.65 -28.07 1.08
C ASN A 303 7.40 -27.31 2.20
N PRO A 304 8.20 -28.00 3.03
CA PRO A 304 8.84 -27.41 4.20
C PRO A 304 9.86 -26.31 3.87
N ASP A 305 10.27 -26.17 2.61
CA ASP A 305 11.25 -25.16 2.17
C ASP A 305 10.61 -23.85 1.68
N LEU A 306 9.29 -23.82 1.48
CA LEU A 306 8.57 -22.62 1.06
C LEU A 306 8.60 -21.57 2.17
N ILE A 307 9.13 -20.39 1.86
CA ILE A 307 9.09 -19.23 2.75
C ILE A 307 7.74 -18.54 2.54
N LEU A 308 6.98 -18.33 3.61
CA LEU A 308 5.74 -17.56 3.56
C LEU A 308 5.97 -16.20 4.23
N VAL A 309 5.62 -15.12 3.53
CA VAL A 309 5.53 -13.79 4.13
C VAL A 309 4.06 -13.38 4.15
N THR A 310 3.51 -13.09 5.33
CA THR A 310 2.13 -12.66 5.51
C THR A 310 2.10 -11.25 6.12
N ASP A 311 1.44 -10.31 5.45
CA ASP A 311 1.17 -8.96 5.97
C ASP A 311 -0.25 -8.88 6.49
N ASP A 312 -0.39 -8.84 7.82
CA ASP A 312 -1.67 -9.01 8.50
C ASP A 312 -2.16 -7.69 9.13
N VAL A 313 -1.76 -6.56 8.56
CA VAL A 313 -2.12 -5.21 9.03
C VAL A 313 -3.63 -4.98 9.21
N TYR A 314 -4.49 -5.69 8.49
CA TYR A 314 -5.94 -5.56 8.57
C TYR A 314 -6.62 -6.62 9.47
N GLY A 315 -5.86 -7.51 10.13
CA GLY A 315 -6.42 -8.63 10.88
C GLY A 315 -7.43 -8.23 11.95
N THR A 316 -7.22 -7.11 12.63
CA THR A 316 -8.13 -6.59 13.67
C THR A 316 -9.49 -6.12 13.15
N PHE A 317 -9.68 -6.01 11.84
CA PHE A 317 -10.97 -5.66 11.21
C PHE A 317 -11.84 -6.88 10.89
N VAL A 318 -11.34 -8.09 11.14
CA VAL A 318 -12.09 -9.35 10.96
C VAL A 318 -12.31 -10.01 12.33
N PRO A 319 -13.55 -10.38 12.68
CA PRO A 319 -13.83 -11.14 13.90
C PRO A 319 -13.09 -12.49 13.90
N ASN A 320 -12.49 -12.86 15.02
CA ASN A 320 -11.77 -14.14 15.20
C ASN A 320 -10.70 -14.39 14.11
N PHE A 321 -10.04 -13.33 13.65
CA PHE A 321 -9.01 -13.42 12.63
C PHE A 321 -7.89 -14.37 13.05
N ARG A 322 -7.49 -15.24 12.13
CA ARG A 322 -6.41 -16.19 12.35
C ARG A 322 -5.41 -16.17 11.20
N SER A 323 -4.21 -15.76 11.53
CA SER A 323 -3.07 -15.62 10.63
C SER A 323 -2.46 -16.96 10.25
N LEU A 324 -1.82 -16.99 9.07
CA LEU A 324 -0.93 -18.08 8.69
C LEU A 324 0.27 -18.25 9.65
N MET A 325 0.67 -17.21 10.38
CA MET A 325 1.69 -17.31 11.42
C MET A 325 1.29 -18.31 12.51
N ALA A 326 -0.01 -18.44 12.80
CA ALA A 326 -0.52 -19.36 13.81
C ALA A 326 -0.63 -20.80 13.29
N GLU A 327 -0.83 -20.98 11.98
CA GLU A 327 -1.12 -22.27 11.35
C GLU A 327 0.12 -23.02 10.85
N VAL A 328 1.09 -22.27 10.32
CA VAL A 328 2.36 -22.76 9.78
C VAL A 328 3.54 -21.89 10.26
N PRO A 329 3.74 -21.75 11.58
CA PRO A 329 4.71 -20.82 12.17
C PRO A 329 6.14 -21.03 11.67
N ALA A 330 6.55 -22.29 11.47
CA ALA A 330 7.91 -22.61 11.07
C ALA A 330 8.27 -22.09 9.65
N ASN A 331 7.29 -21.87 8.79
CA ASN A 331 7.49 -21.38 7.41
C ASN A 331 7.23 -19.88 7.28
N THR A 332 6.70 -19.23 8.32
CA THR A 332 6.10 -17.90 8.19
C THR A 332 6.96 -16.82 8.79
N ILE A 333 7.15 -15.76 8.02
CA ILE A 333 7.57 -14.43 8.47
C ILE A 333 6.30 -13.57 8.49
N CYS A 334 5.84 -13.19 9.68
CA CYS A 334 4.68 -12.30 9.80
C CYS A 334 5.14 -10.85 9.85
N VAL A 335 4.46 -10.00 9.10
CA VAL A 335 4.58 -8.55 9.14
C VAL A 335 3.29 -8.01 9.74
N TYR A 336 3.42 -7.29 10.85
CA TYR A 336 2.29 -6.58 11.45
C TYR A 336 2.58 -5.09 11.55
N SER A 337 1.58 -4.27 11.22
CA SER A 337 1.67 -2.82 11.28
C SER A 337 0.54 -2.25 12.12
N PHE A 338 0.88 -1.39 13.07
CA PHE A 338 -0.11 -0.71 13.94
C PHE A 338 -0.84 0.42 13.20
N SER A 339 -0.37 0.78 12.01
CA SER A 339 -0.73 2.00 11.27
C SER A 339 -2.24 2.18 11.05
N LYS A 340 -2.96 1.09 10.77
CA LYS A 340 -4.36 1.12 10.32
C LYS A 340 -5.35 1.05 11.47
N ASN A 341 -5.18 0.07 12.36
CA ASN A 341 -6.05 -0.12 13.51
C ASN A 341 -6.06 1.12 14.44
N PHE A 342 -4.87 1.63 14.79
CA PHE A 342 -4.71 2.69 15.80
C PHE A 342 -4.67 4.12 15.24
N GLY A 343 -4.87 4.28 13.92
CA GLY A 343 -4.75 5.59 13.27
C GLY A 343 -3.36 6.22 13.41
N CYS A 344 -2.31 5.42 13.34
CA CYS A 344 -0.94 5.84 13.70
C CYS A 344 0.04 5.76 12.51
N THR A 345 -0.43 5.99 11.28
CA THR A 345 0.40 5.92 10.06
C THR A 345 1.67 6.76 10.14
N GLY A 346 1.62 7.96 10.75
CA GLY A 346 2.77 8.84 10.95
C GLY A 346 3.78 8.37 12.02
N TRP A 347 3.37 7.51 12.95
CA TRP A 347 4.26 6.97 13.98
C TRP A 347 5.23 5.91 13.45
N ARG A 348 4.93 5.33 12.28
CA ARG A 348 5.77 4.30 11.65
C ARG A 348 6.03 3.09 12.54
N LEU A 349 4.97 2.46 13.05
CA LEU A 349 5.09 1.32 13.98
C LEU A 349 4.73 0.00 13.30
N GLY A 350 5.66 -0.94 13.31
CA GLY A 350 5.44 -2.31 12.86
C GLY A 350 6.43 -3.28 13.48
N VAL A 351 6.15 -4.56 13.32
CA VAL A 351 7.01 -5.66 13.76
C VAL A 351 7.13 -6.72 12.69
N ILE A 352 8.30 -7.33 12.61
CA ILE A 352 8.50 -8.62 11.97
C ILE A 352 8.45 -9.67 13.08
N ALA A 353 7.64 -10.71 12.92
CA ALA A 353 7.56 -11.83 13.85
C ALA A 353 8.00 -13.13 13.15
N ILE A 354 8.97 -13.83 13.75
CA ILE A 354 9.46 -15.12 13.26
C ILE A 354 9.45 -16.11 14.42
N HIS A 355 8.93 -17.31 14.17
CA HIS A 355 8.91 -18.36 15.19
C HIS A 355 10.34 -18.79 15.57
N GLU A 356 10.61 -19.01 16.86
CA GLU A 356 11.95 -19.36 17.35
C GLU A 356 12.50 -20.64 16.69
N ASP A 357 11.61 -21.56 16.32
CA ASP A 357 11.91 -22.74 15.52
C ASP A 357 11.32 -22.58 14.12
N ASN A 358 12.10 -21.97 13.23
CA ASN A 358 11.72 -21.72 11.84
C ASN A 358 12.64 -22.43 10.83
N ARG A 359 12.11 -22.67 9.63
CA ARG A 359 12.78 -23.38 8.54
C ARG A 359 13.91 -22.56 7.93
N MET A 360 13.82 -21.24 7.97
CA MET A 360 14.82 -20.35 7.40
C MET A 360 16.15 -20.45 8.15
N ASP A 361 16.12 -20.45 9.49
CA ASP A 361 17.32 -20.61 10.32
C ASP A 361 17.97 -21.99 10.12
N ARG A 362 17.15 -23.05 10.06
CA ARG A 362 17.64 -24.40 9.75
C ARG A 362 18.31 -24.45 8.37
N ARG A 363 17.76 -23.76 7.37
CA ARG A 363 18.36 -23.69 6.03
C ARG A 363 19.67 -22.91 6.03
N ILE A 364 19.73 -21.79 6.76
CA ILE A 364 20.94 -20.99 6.92
C ILE A 364 22.07 -21.81 7.56
N GLY A 365 21.77 -22.54 8.64
CA GLY A 365 22.74 -23.40 9.33
C GLY A 365 23.29 -24.54 8.45
N ASN A 366 22.53 -24.94 7.43
CA ASN A 366 22.88 -26.01 6.48
C ASN A 366 23.39 -25.50 5.13
N LEU A 367 23.75 -24.21 5.01
CA LEU A 367 24.24 -23.66 3.74
C LEU A 367 25.57 -24.32 3.28
N PRO A 368 25.79 -24.47 1.96
CA PRO A 368 27.05 -25.01 1.43
C PRO A 368 28.27 -24.23 1.91
N GLY A 369 29.43 -24.89 1.99
CA GLY A 369 30.64 -24.30 2.56
C GLY A 369 31.05 -22.94 1.97
N LYS A 370 30.82 -22.71 0.67
CA LYS A 370 31.07 -21.42 0.02
C LYS A 370 30.16 -20.30 0.54
N GLU A 371 28.85 -20.54 0.62
CA GLU A 371 27.89 -19.57 1.16
C GLU A 371 28.11 -19.35 2.65
N ARG A 372 28.38 -20.42 3.40
CA ARG A 372 28.71 -20.32 4.83
C ARG A 372 29.93 -19.43 5.06
N LYS A 373 31.00 -19.59 4.25
CA LYS A 373 32.19 -18.72 4.32
C LYS A 373 31.85 -17.26 4.03
N ARG A 374 31.04 -16.99 2.99
CA ARG A 374 30.59 -15.63 2.65
C ARG A 374 29.80 -14.98 3.80
N LEU A 375 28.89 -15.72 4.44
CA LEU A 375 28.13 -15.21 5.58
C LEU A 375 29.00 -15.04 6.83
N HIS A 376 30.00 -15.91 7.02
CA HIS A 376 30.98 -15.74 8.08
C HIS A 376 31.80 -14.45 7.90
N GLU A 377 32.24 -14.16 6.68
CA GLU A 377 32.91 -12.88 6.36
C GLU A 377 31.99 -11.67 6.59
N ARG A 378 30.69 -11.81 6.29
CA ARG A 378 29.70 -10.73 6.47
C ARG A 378 29.44 -10.40 7.95
N TYR A 379 29.12 -11.41 8.77
CA TYR A 379 28.68 -11.21 10.16
C TYR A 379 29.73 -11.51 11.22
N GLY A 380 30.95 -11.90 10.83
CA GLY A 380 32.03 -12.23 11.77
C GLY A 380 32.47 -11.08 12.68
N SER A 381 32.06 -9.85 12.39
CA SER A 381 32.22 -8.69 13.26
C SER A 381 31.24 -8.65 14.44
N LEU A 382 30.12 -9.39 14.35
CA LEU A 382 29.06 -9.42 15.37
C LEU A 382 29.17 -10.63 16.31
N THR A 383 29.63 -11.77 15.80
CA THR A 383 29.73 -13.02 16.56
C THR A 383 30.80 -13.94 15.99
N LEU A 384 31.39 -14.78 16.85
CA LEU A 384 32.35 -15.83 16.46
C LEU A 384 31.66 -17.01 15.76
N GLU A 385 30.35 -17.17 15.93
CA GLU A 385 29.56 -18.25 15.33
C GLU A 385 28.42 -17.69 14.44
N PRO A 386 28.72 -17.00 13.32
CA PRO A 386 27.73 -16.43 12.40
C PRO A 386 26.67 -17.42 11.92
N GLU A 387 26.96 -18.70 11.84
CA GLU A 387 26.01 -19.76 11.47
C GLU A 387 24.89 -19.98 12.50
N LYS A 388 25.11 -19.60 13.76
CA LYS A 388 24.08 -19.66 14.82
C LYS A 388 23.26 -18.37 14.95
N LEU A 389 23.67 -17.28 14.27
CA LEU A 389 22.92 -16.03 14.27
C LEU A 389 21.58 -16.22 13.55
N LYS A 390 20.48 -16.04 14.28
CA LYS A 390 19.11 -16.19 13.75
C LYS A 390 18.82 -15.16 12.65
N LEU A 391 18.00 -15.52 11.68
CA LEU A 391 17.58 -14.66 10.58
C LEU A 391 16.98 -13.35 11.09
N ILE A 392 16.19 -13.38 12.17
CA ILE A 392 15.59 -12.16 12.71
C ILE A 392 16.64 -11.17 13.23
N ASP A 393 17.73 -11.66 13.84
CA ASP A 393 18.84 -10.81 14.29
C ASP A 393 19.72 -10.38 13.11
N ARG A 394 19.81 -11.20 12.05
CA ARG A 394 20.43 -10.77 10.78
C ARG A 394 19.64 -9.65 10.11
N MET A 395 18.31 -9.66 10.20
CA MET A 395 17.49 -8.55 9.68
C MET A 395 17.81 -7.24 10.42
N VAL A 396 18.06 -7.30 11.73
CA VAL A 396 18.53 -6.13 12.51
C VAL A 396 19.87 -5.65 11.99
N ALA A 397 20.84 -6.55 11.86
CA ALA A 397 22.17 -6.22 11.35
C ALA A 397 22.12 -5.66 9.92
N ASP A 398 21.46 -6.35 9.00
CA ASP A 398 21.31 -5.98 7.59
C ASP A 398 20.60 -4.64 7.43
N SER A 399 19.64 -4.30 8.30
CA SER A 399 18.92 -3.03 8.25
C SER A 399 19.82 -1.80 8.41
N ARG A 400 21.05 -1.99 8.91
CA ARG A 400 22.08 -0.96 9.10
C ARG A 400 23.46 -1.42 8.64
N ASP A 401 23.51 -2.13 7.50
CA ASP A 401 24.76 -2.53 6.82
C ASP A 401 25.73 -3.35 7.70
N VAL A 402 25.20 -4.12 8.66
CA VAL A 402 25.90 -4.97 9.64
C VAL A 402 26.78 -4.21 10.63
N ALA A 403 27.68 -3.36 10.16
CA ALA A 403 28.66 -2.65 10.98
C ALA A 403 28.02 -1.69 12.01
N LEU A 404 26.79 -1.23 11.77
CA LEU A 404 26.06 -0.33 12.67
C LEU A 404 25.01 -1.07 13.53
N ASN A 405 25.10 -2.40 13.65
CA ASN A 405 24.15 -3.23 14.39
C ASN A 405 23.88 -2.71 15.81
N HIS A 406 24.93 -2.36 16.57
CA HIS A 406 24.82 -1.89 17.97
C HIS A 406 24.17 -0.50 18.15
N THR A 407 23.72 0.11 17.06
CA THR A 407 22.97 1.36 17.03
C THR A 407 21.75 1.24 16.10
N ALA A 408 21.34 0.01 15.79
CA ALA A 408 20.17 -0.28 15.00
C ALA A 408 18.89 -0.21 15.87
N GLY A 409 17.81 -0.79 15.35
CA GLY A 409 16.53 -0.82 16.04
C GLY A 409 15.66 0.41 15.82
N LEU A 410 14.37 0.23 16.10
CA LEU A 410 13.39 1.31 16.12
C LEU A 410 13.64 2.23 17.32
N SER A 411 13.36 3.54 17.18
CA SER A 411 13.59 4.47 18.28
C SER A 411 12.82 4.09 19.55
N LEU A 412 13.45 4.35 20.70
CA LEU A 412 12.89 4.01 22.02
C LEU A 412 11.47 4.59 22.24
N PRO A 413 11.18 5.87 21.93
CA PRO A 413 9.82 6.41 22.13
C PRO A 413 8.78 5.75 21.21
N GLN A 414 9.17 5.34 20.00
CA GLN A 414 8.28 4.59 19.11
C GLN A 414 7.93 3.20 19.69
N GLN A 415 8.89 2.52 20.32
CA GLN A 415 8.65 1.24 20.99
C GLN A 415 7.72 1.40 22.21
N VAL A 416 7.87 2.47 23.00
CA VAL A 416 6.92 2.78 24.10
C VAL A 416 5.50 2.99 23.57
N GLN A 417 5.34 3.83 22.54
CA GLN A 417 4.02 4.07 21.96
C GLN A 417 3.42 2.80 21.33
N MET A 418 4.25 1.93 20.74
CA MET A 418 3.84 0.62 20.22
C MET A 418 3.33 -0.30 21.34
N ALA A 419 4.05 -0.39 22.46
CA ALA A 419 3.61 -1.15 23.62
C ALA A 419 2.30 -0.61 24.19
N PHE A 420 2.12 0.71 24.23
CA PHE A 420 0.86 1.33 24.70
C PHE A 420 -0.32 1.01 23.78
N PHE A 421 -0.12 1.01 22.45
CA PHE A 421 -1.17 0.54 21.53
C PHE A 421 -1.51 -0.93 21.74
N ALA A 422 -0.51 -1.80 21.89
CA ALA A 422 -0.73 -3.21 22.21
C ALA A 422 -1.51 -3.38 23.52
N LEU A 423 -1.12 -2.69 24.59
CA LEU A 423 -1.79 -2.71 25.88
C LEU A 423 -3.22 -2.19 25.83
N SER A 424 -3.54 -1.24 24.94
CA SER A 424 -4.93 -0.77 24.77
C SER A 424 -5.90 -1.85 24.32
N HIS A 425 -5.41 -2.90 23.65
CA HIS A 425 -6.22 -4.07 23.32
C HIS A 425 -6.13 -5.18 24.37
N LEU A 426 -4.99 -5.31 25.08
CA LEU A 426 -4.83 -6.32 26.13
C LEU A 426 -5.62 -5.97 27.40
N LEU A 427 -5.76 -4.68 27.69
CA LEU A 427 -6.50 -4.15 28.84
C LEU A 427 -8.00 -3.92 28.55
N ASP A 428 -8.45 -4.15 27.31
CA ASP A 428 -9.85 -4.03 26.89
C ASP A 428 -10.44 -5.43 26.59
N PRO A 429 -10.84 -6.20 27.62
CA PRO A 429 -11.37 -7.55 27.43
C PRO A 429 -12.70 -7.59 26.65
N LYS A 430 -13.34 -6.42 26.46
CA LYS A 430 -14.60 -6.29 25.71
C LYS A 430 -14.36 -5.97 24.23
N ASP A 431 -13.10 -5.81 23.80
CA ASP A 431 -12.75 -5.41 22.44
C ASP A 431 -13.50 -4.14 21.99
N SER A 432 -13.74 -3.22 22.92
CA SER A 432 -14.55 -2.01 22.71
C SER A 432 -14.00 -1.15 21.57
N TYR A 433 -12.69 -0.88 21.55
CA TYR A 433 -12.06 -0.11 20.47
C TYR A 433 -12.16 -0.83 19.11
N LYS A 434 -11.93 -2.16 19.11
CA LYS A 434 -12.01 -3.00 17.91
C LYS A 434 -13.43 -3.02 17.33
N HIS A 435 -14.46 -3.15 18.18
CA HIS A 435 -15.85 -3.08 17.74
C HIS A 435 -16.19 -1.71 17.15
N LEU A 436 -15.68 -0.62 17.73
CA LEU A 436 -15.87 0.73 17.19
C LEU A 436 -15.24 0.89 15.80
N THR A 437 -13.99 0.45 15.59
CA THR A 437 -13.33 0.58 14.28
C THR A 437 -14.01 -0.28 13.20
N MET A 438 -14.44 -1.51 13.54
CA MET A 438 -15.26 -2.34 12.67
C MET A 438 -16.61 -1.69 12.34
N LYS A 439 -17.27 -1.06 13.32
CA LYS A 439 -18.54 -0.38 13.11
C LYS A 439 -18.39 0.79 12.15
N ILE A 440 -17.37 1.63 12.33
CA ILE A 440 -17.11 2.81 11.47
C ILE A 440 -17.02 2.40 10.00
N VAL A 441 -16.24 1.36 9.68
CA VAL A 441 -16.09 0.93 8.28
C VAL A 441 -17.38 0.30 7.72
N ARG A 442 -18.17 -0.38 8.56
CA ARG A 442 -19.48 -0.92 8.15
C ARG A 442 -20.54 0.17 7.92
N ASP A 443 -20.61 1.18 8.78
CA ASP A 443 -21.53 2.31 8.60
C ASP A 443 -21.21 3.06 7.30
N ARG A 444 -19.91 3.29 7.03
CA ARG A 444 -19.41 3.92 5.80
C ARG A 444 -19.66 3.08 4.55
N ARG A 445 -19.54 1.75 4.66
CA ARG A 445 -19.96 0.81 3.61
C ARG A 445 -21.45 0.99 3.33
N ASP A 446 -22.29 0.98 4.36
CA ASP A 446 -23.73 1.09 4.18
C ASP A 446 -24.09 2.44 3.53
N ALA A 447 -23.43 3.53 3.93
CA ALA A 447 -23.56 4.83 3.28
C ALA A 447 -23.15 4.81 1.80
N LEU A 448 -22.01 4.19 1.46
CA LEU A 448 -21.58 4.02 0.06
C LEU A 448 -22.64 3.29 -0.77
N TRP A 449 -23.18 2.18 -0.25
CA TRP A 449 -24.21 1.40 -0.94
C TRP A 449 -25.54 2.13 -1.07
N ARG A 450 -25.95 2.90 -0.05
CA ARG A 450 -27.12 3.81 -0.16
C ARG A 450 -26.93 4.78 -1.34
N GLY A 451 -25.74 5.35 -1.49
CA GLY A 451 -25.42 6.23 -2.62
C GLY A 451 -25.38 5.53 -3.97
N LEU A 452 -24.92 4.27 -4.01
CA LEU A 452 -24.90 3.47 -5.25
C LEU A 452 -26.31 3.04 -5.70
N GLY A 453 -27.29 3.02 -4.81
CA GLY A 453 -28.67 2.62 -5.12
C GLY A 453 -28.80 1.15 -5.54
N ILE A 454 -27.86 0.29 -5.12
CA ILE A 454 -27.87 -1.16 -5.38
C ILE A 454 -27.92 -1.93 -4.05
N PRO A 455 -28.45 -3.17 -4.04
CA PRO A 455 -28.43 -4.01 -2.84
C PRO A 455 -27.01 -4.27 -2.33
N LEU A 456 -26.87 -4.35 -1.00
CA LEU A 456 -25.65 -4.81 -0.37
C LEU A 456 -25.39 -6.27 -0.78
N PRO A 457 -24.14 -6.68 -1.08
CA PRO A 457 -23.83 -8.08 -1.30
C PRO A 457 -24.13 -8.92 -0.04
N PRO A 458 -24.32 -10.25 -0.18
CA PRO A 458 -24.45 -11.14 0.97
C PRO A 458 -23.32 -10.94 1.98
N GLU A 459 -23.66 -10.99 3.27
CA GLU A 459 -22.69 -10.81 4.35
C GLU A 459 -21.61 -11.91 4.29
N ASP A 460 -20.37 -11.47 4.45
CA ASP A 460 -19.15 -12.25 4.34
C ASP A 460 -18.34 -11.94 5.61
N LYS A 461 -18.22 -12.93 6.50
CA LYS A 461 -17.69 -12.73 7.86
C LYS A 461 -16.18 -12.46 7.85
N GLU A 462 -15.53 -12.85 6.77
CA GLU A 462 -14.11 -12.73 6.50
C GLU A 462 -13.75 -11.35 5.93
N ARG A 463 -14.75 -10.52 5.61
CA ARG A 463 -14.54 -9.20 5.02
C ARG A 463 -14.25 -8.14 6.08
N ALA A 464 -13.06 -7.55 5.98
CA ALA A 464 -12.59 -6.47 6.85
C ALA A 464 -13.25 -5.11 6.55
N TRP A 465 -13.77 -4.92 5.34
CA TRP A 465 -14.38 -3.66 4.86
C TRP A 465 -13.49 -2.40 5.00
N TYR A 466 -12.18 -2.54 5.17
CA TYR A 466 -11.28 -1.39 5.19
C TYR A 466 -11.23 -0.68 3.83
N TYR A 467 -11.32 -1.48 2.77
CA TYR A 467 -11.52 -1.03 1.40
C TYR A 467 -12.72 -1.76 0.78
N VAL A 468 -13.18 -1.19 -0.33
CA VAL A 468 -14.13 -1.80 -1.24
C VAL A 468 -13.50 -1.78 -2.63
N GLU A 469 -13.59 -2.91 -3.32
CA GLU A 469 -13.18 -3.04 -4.72
C GLU A 469 -14.41 -3.36 -5.57
N LEU A 470 -14.76 -2.43 -6.46
CA LEU A 470 -15.92 -2.52 -7.35
C LEU A 470 -15.43 -2.65 -8.79
N ASP A 471 -15.90 -3.68 -9.50
CA ASP A 471 -15.58 -3.86 -10.91
C ASP A 471 -16.68 -3.26 -11.78
N PHE A 472 -16.37 -2.15 -12.46
CA PHE A 472 -17.33 -1.48 -13.33
C PHE A 472 -17.82 -2.40 -14.46
N MET A 473 -16.98 -3.29 -14.97
CA MET A 473 -17.36 -4.18 -16.07
C MET A 473 -18.30 -5.29 -15.62
N VAL A 474 -18.21 -5.73 -14.37
CA VAL A 474 -19.19 -6.66 -13.79
C VAL A 474 -20.57 -5.99 -13.69
N TRP A 475 -20.62 -4.75 -13.20
CA TRP A 475 -21.87 -3.99 -13.18
C TRP A 475 -22.41 -3.78 -14.60
N ALA A 476 -21.57 -3.35 -15.54
CA ALA A 476 -21.95 -3.13 -16.93
C ALA A 476 -22.52 -4.40 -17.58
N GLN A 477 -21.90 -5.55 -17.32
CA GLN A 477 -22.34 -6.84 -17.81
C GLN A 477 -23.71 -7.21 -17.25
N ASN A 478 -23.88 -7.12 -15.93
CA ASN A 478 -25.12 -7.52 -15.26
C ASN A 478 -26.30 -6.59 -15.61
N ALA A 479 -26.03 -5.29 -15.82
CA ALA A 479 -27.07 -4.31 -16.10
C ALA A 479 -27.42 -4.16 -17.59
N TYR A 480 -26.46 -4.33 -18.51
CA TYR A 480 -26.62 -3.98 -19.94
C TYR A 480 -26.07 -5.03 -20.93
N GLY A 481 -25.38 -6.07 -20.46
CA GLY A 481 -24.88 -7.18 -21.27
C GLY A 481 -23.68 -6.87 -22.17
N ASP A 482 -23.26 -7.87 -22.94
CA ASP A 482 -21.99 -7.87 -23.69
C ASP A 482 -21.83 -6.68 -24.65
N LYS A 483 -22.94 -6.25 -25.30
CA LYS A 483 -22.91 -5.15 -26.27
C LYS A 483 -22.46 -3.83 -25.63
N PHE A 484 -22.87 -3.56 -24.39
CA PHE A 484 -22.43 -2.38 -23.67
C PHE A 484 -20.97 -2.52 -23.20
N CYS A 485 -20.60 -3.71 -22.72
CA CYS A 485 -19.21 -4.01 -22.36
C CYS A 485 -18.24 -3.82 -23.52
N ASP A 486 -18.58 -4.29 -24.72
CA ASP A 486 -17.78 -4.09 -25.93
C ASP A 486 -17.71 -2.64 -26.35
N TYR A 487 -18.81 -1.90 -26.21
CA TYR A 487 -18.80 -0.45 -26.38
C TYR A 487 -17.84 0.23 -25.40
N MET A 488 -17.84 -0.15 -24.12
CA MET A 488 -16.92 0.43 -23.13
C MET A 488 -15.46 0.20 -23.52
N ARG A 489 -15.07 -1.05 -23.79
CA ARG A 489 -13.70 -1.41 -24.21
C ARG A 489 -13.26 -0.70 -25.48
N LYS A 490 -14.18 -0.52 -26.44
CA LYS A 490 -13.86 0.13 -27.72
C LYS A 490 -13.66 1.64 -27.57
N ASN A 491 -14.36 2.30 -26.65
CA ASN A 491 -14.47 3.75 -26.63
C ASN A 491 -13.71 4.44 -25.50
N TYR A 492 -13.42 3.75 -24.39
CA TYR A 492 -12.80 4.34 -23.21
C TYR A 492 -11.62 3.50 -22.71
N GLU A 493 -10.68 4.14 -22.01
CA GLU A 493 -9.65 3.42 -21.24
C GLU A 493 -10.21 3.02 -19.87
N PRO A 494 -9.68 1.96 -19.21
CA PRO A 494 -10.18 1.53 -17.91
C PRO A 494 -10.14 2.61 -16.83
N VAL A 495 -9.11 3.46 -16.86
CA VAL A 495 -8.95 4.58 -15.93
C VAL A 495 -9.89 5.76 -16.22
N ASP A 496 -10.58 5.82 -17.37
CA ASP A 496 -11.47 6.94 -17.75
C ASP A 496 -12.51 7.22 -16.67
N PHE A 497 -13.04 6.17 -16.02
CA PHE A 497 -14.02 6.31 -14.94
C PHE A 497 -13.47 7.15 -13.77
N LEU A 498 -12.20 6.97 -13.42
CA LEU A 498 -11.54 7.74 -12.35
C LEU A 498 -11.30 9.19 -12.75
N PHE A 499 -10.90 9.43 -14.01
CA PHE A 499 -10.76 10.79 -14.54
C PHE A 499 -12.12 11.51 -14.56
N ARG A 500 -13.18 10.80 -14.97
CA ARG A 500 -14.55 11.32 -14.98
C ARG A 500 -15.00 11.74 -13.59
N LEU A 501 -14.80 10.88 -12.59
CA LEU A 501 -15.08 11.22 -11.20
C LEU A 501 -14.26 12.44 -10.72
N ALA A 502 -12.96 12.46 -10.95
CA ALA A 502 -12.11 13.56 -10.50
C ALA A 502 -12.52 14.90 -11.14
N GLU A 503 -12.72 14.93 -12.46
CA GLU A 503 -13.04 16.16 -13.20
C GLU A 503 -14.49 16.62 -13.03
N LYS A 504 -15.45 15.69 -12.86
CA LYS A 504 -16.88 16.00 -12.86
C LYS A 504 -17.58 15.93 -11.53
N SER A 505 -17.04 15.20 -10.56
CA SER A 505 -17.62 15.11 -9.21
C SER A 505 -16.62 15.56 -8.12
N GLY A 506 -15.35 15.80 -8.46
CA GLY A 506 -14.32 16.11 -7.46
C GLY A 506 -14.01 14.92 -6.56
N VAL A 507 -14.44 13.73 -6.96
CA VAL A 507 -14.22 12.48 -6.24
C VAL A 507 -12.93 11.83 -6.76
N VAL A 508 -12.01 11.52 -5.86
CA VAL A 508 -10.76 10.82 -6.18
C VAL A 508 -10.79 9.43 -5.55
N LEU A 509 -10.82 8.42 -6.40
CA LEU A 509 -10.69 7.01 -6.05
C LEU A 509 -9.37 6.45 -6.61
N MET A 510 -9.12 5.16 -6.43
CA MET A 510 -7.93 4.51 -6.98
C MET A 510 -8.27 3.45 -8.02
N ASP A 511 -7.37 3.32 -8.99
CA ASP A 511 -7.34 2.24 -9.95
C ASP A 511 -7.02 0.91 -9.24
N GLY A 512 -7.94 -0.05 -9.28
CA GLY A 512 -7.71 -1.40 -8.76
C GLY A 512 -6.86 -2.25 -9.71
N GLY A 513 -6.84 -1.93 -11.01
CA GLY A 513 -6.01 -2.61 -12.01
C GLY A 513 -4.52 -2.59 -11.66
N GLY A 514 -3.98 -1.43 -11.27
CA GLY A 514 -2.59 -1.32 -10.84
C GLY A 514 -2.26 -1.97 -9.47
N PHE A 515 -3.22 -2.60 -8.79
CA PHE A 515 -2.98 -3.53 -7.67
C PHE A 515 -2.90 -5.00 -8.14
N GLY A 516 -2.93 -5.25 -9.45
CA GLY A 516 -3.06 -6.58 -10.03
C GLY A 516 -4.50 -7.10 -10.06
N GLY A 517 -5.48 -6.21 -9.93
CA GLY A 517 -6.90 -6.52 -10.01
C GLY A 517 -7.43 -6.45 -11.45
N PRO A 518 -8.74 -6.66 -11.66
CA PRO A 518 -9.37 -6.44 -12.97
C PRO A 518 -9.11 -5.01 -13.47
N PRO A 519 -8.88 -4.79 -14.78
CA PRO A 519 -8.48 -3.46 -15.27
C PRO A 519 -9.49 -2.34 -14.99
N TRP A 520 -10.78 -2.66 -14.90
CA TRP A 520 -11.86 -1.71 -14.65
C TRP A 520 -12.32 -1.68 -13.18
N SER A 521 -11.53 -2.28 -12.29
CA SER A 521 -11.80 -2.27 -10.86
C SER A 521 -11.42 -0.92 -10.25
N ILE A 522 -12.25 -0.50 -9.29
CA ILE A 522 -12.16 0.78 -8.62
C ILE A 522 -12.06 0.50 -7.13
N ARG A 523 -11.02 1.04 -6.50
CA ARG A 523 -10.79 0.92 -5.06
C ARG A 523 -11.28 2.16 -4.32
N VAL A 524 -12.10 1.94 -3.31
CA VAL A 524 -12.60 2.94 -2.37
C VAL A 524 -12.08 2.60 -0.96
N SER A 525 -11.43 3.53 -0.26
CA SER A 525 -11.12 3.35 1.16
C SER A 525 -12.29 3.79 2.02
N LEU A 526 -12.71 2.95 2.96
CA LEU A 526 -13.72 3.31 3.97
C LEU A 526 -13.09 3.90 5.24
N ALA A 527 -11.80 4.22 5.20
CA ALA A 527 -11.06 4.58 6.40
C ALA A 527 -10.96 6.09 6.66
N ASN A 528 -11.19 6.92 5.65
CA ASN A 528 -10.50 8.22 5.60
C ASN A 528 -11.40 9.44 5.39
N LEU A 529 -12.71 9.25 5.21
CA LEU A 529 -13.70 10.32 5.06
C LEU A 529 -14.82 10.15 6.10
N ASN A 530 -15.74 11.12 6.20
CA ASN A 530 -16.90 11.01 7.10
C ASN A 530 -17.96 10.09 6.49
N GLU A 531 -18.91 9.61 7.29
CA GLU A 531 -19.95 8.67 6.82
C GLU A 531 -20.75 9.24 5.63
N ASP A 532 -21.24 10.47 5.75
CA ASP A 532 -22.07 11.12 4.73
C ASP A 532 -21.34 11.30 3.38
N ASP A 533 -20.02 11.42 3.40
CA ASP A 533 -19.21 11.56 2.19
C ASP A 533 -19.32 10.31 1.30
N TYR A 534 -19.52 9.14 1.89
CA TYR A 534 -19.61 7.88 1.13
C TYR A 534 -20.90 7.76 0.33
N ALA A 535 -22.02 8.29 0.85
CA ALA A 535 -23.26 8.36 0.06
C ALA A 535 -23.08 9.28 -1.16
N ASN A 536 -22.39 10.41 -0.99
CA ASN A 536 -22.07 11.32 -2.10
C ASN A 536 -21.13 10.67 -3.13
N ILE A 537 -20.14 9.88 -2.68
CA ILE A 537 -19.27 9.09 -3.57
C ILE A 537 -20.09 8.08 -4.37
N GLY A 538 -20.97 7.32 -3.72
CA GLY A 538 -21.84 6.35 -4.40
C GLY A 538 -22.70 7.01 -5.47
N GLN A 539 -23.33 8.14 -5.16
CA GLN A 539 -24.15 8.89 -6.11
C GLN A 539 -23.32 9.39 -7.30
N ALA A 540 -22.12 9.93 -7.04
CA ALA A 540 -21.21 10.37 -8.09
C ALA A 540 -20.76 9.23 -9.02
N MET A 541 -20.56 8.03 -8.49
CA MET A 541 -20.28 6.83 -9.30
C MET A 541 -21.47 6.46 -10.18
N VAL A 542 -22.69 6.51 -9.65
CA VAL A 542 -23.93 6.26 -10.42
C VAL A 542 -24.09 7.28 -11.54
N ASP A 543 -23.86 8.56 -11.26
CA ASP A 543 -24.00 9.62 -12.26
C ASP A 543 -22.96 9.48 -13.38
N ALA A 544 -21.70 9.17 -13.03
CA ALA A 544 -20.66 8.85 -14.00
C ALA A 544 -21.05 7.63 -14.86
N ALA A 545 -21.60 6.58 -14.25
CA ALA A 545 -22.05 5.37 -14.93
C ALA A 545 -23.19 5.66 -15.94
N LYS A 546 -24.18 6.47 -15.53
CA LYS A 546 -25.31 6.88 -16.39
C LYS A 546 -24.87 7.62 -17.64
N GLU A 547 -23.80 8.40 -17.59
CA GLU A 547 -23.29 9.09 -18.79
C GLU A 547 -22.80 8.11 -19.86
N TYR A 548 -22.10 7.05 -19.47
CA TYR A 548 -21.66 6.02 -20.42
C TYR A 548 -22.84 5.31 -21.05
N VAL A 549 -23.86 4.98 -20.25
CA VAL A 549 -25.09 4.34 -20.71
C VAL A 549 -25.83 5.25 -21.69
N ALA A 550 -26.00 6.53 -21.36
CA ALA A 550 -26.65 7.50 -22.24
C ALA A 550 -25.93 7.65 -23.58
N ALA A 551 -24.59 7.74 -23.55
CA ALA A 551 -23.77 7.82 -24.76
C ALA A 551 -23.88 6.55 -25.63
N TRP A 552 -23.89 5.37 -25.00
CA TRP A 552 -24.08 4.11 -25.70
C TRP A 552 -25.46 4.01 -26.35
N GLN A 553 -26.53 4.32 -25.60
CA GLN A 553 -27.90 4.28 -26.11
C GLN A 553 -28.14 5.30 -27.23
N ALA A 554 -27.53 6.49 -27.15
CA ALA A 554 -27.55 7.47 -28.23
C ALA A 554 -26.84 6.93 -29.48
N GLY A 555 -25.69 6.27 -29.31
CA GLY A 555 -24.97 5.61 -30.40
C GLY A 555 -25.76 4.46 -31.06
N GLU A 556 -26.50 3.67 -30.28
CA GLU A 556 -27.37 2.60 -30.79
C GLU A 556 -28.57 3.17 -31.56
N LYS A 557 -29.20 4.25 -31.08
CA LYS A 557 -30.30 4.94 -31.79
C LYS A 557 -29.89 5.51 -33.15
N VAL A 558 -28.65 5.99 -33.27
CA VAL A 558 -28.11 6.44 -34.56
C VAL A 558 -27.85 5.26 -35.51
N ARG A 559 -27.54 4.07 -34.98
CA ARG A 559 -27.32 2.85 -35.78
C ARG A 559 -28.62 2.16 -36.20
N SER A 560 -29.69 2.28 -35.42
CA SER A 560 -30.96 1.58 -35.71
C SER A 560 -31.87 2.28 -36.73
N GLY A 561 -31.72 3.59 -36.96
CA GLY A 561 -32.49 4.36 -37.95
C GLY A 561 -34.03 4.35 -37.74
N PRO A 562 -34.82 5.22 -38.39
CA PRO A 562 -36.28 5.11 -38.30
C PRO A 562 -36.76 3.85 -39.05
N PRO A 563 -37.87 3.21 -38.63
CA PRO A 563 -38.52 2.20 -39.46
C PRO A 563 -38.87 2.85 -40.80
N ARG A 564 -38.61 2.15 -41.91
CA ARG A 564 -38.95 2.62 -43.26
C ARG A 564 -40.46 2.92 -43.30
N GLY A 565 -40.81 4.19 -43.19
CA GLY A 565 -42.16 4.68 -43.35
C GLY A 565 -42.60 4.39 -44.79
N ILE A 566 -43.70 3.65 -44.91
CA ILE A 566 -44.48 3.52 -46.12
C ILE A 566 -44.88 4.94 -46.56
N VAL A 567 -44.46 5.33 -47.76
CA VAL A 567 -44.90 6.58 -48.39
C VAL A 567 -46.33 6.35 -48.92
N PRO A 568 -47.35 7.13 -48.51
CA PRO A 568 -48.62 7.11 -49.21
C PRO A 568 -48.45 7.81 -50.56
N GLN A 569 -48.67 7.07 -51.65
CA GLN A 569 -48.72 7.63 -52.99
C GLN A 569 -49.93 8.57 -53.12
N LEU A 570 -49.67 9.83 -53.48
CA LEU A 570 -50.63 10.69 -54.17
C LEU A 570 -50.53 10.36 -55.67
N GLY A 571 -51.59 9.79 -56.24
CA GLY A 571 -51.69 9.52 -57.67
C GLY A 571 -52.24 10.71 -58.46
N VAL A 572 -51.80 10.87 -59.70
CA VAL A 572 -52.59 11.35 -60.87
C VAL A 572 -51.99 10.68 -62.12
N GLY A 573 -52.84 10.32 -63.07
CA GLY A 573 -52.60 9.35 -64.14
C GLY A 573 -51.89 9.85 -65.40
N GLY A 574 -51.62 8.88 -66.30
CA GLY A 574 -51.07 9.07 -67.64
C GLY A 574 -50.64 7.73 -68.26
N GLN A 575 -51.15 7.40 -69.44
CA GLN A 575 -51.22 6.09 -70.11
C GLN A 575 -49.90 5.49 -70.69
N PRO A 576 -49.91 4.22 -71.19
CA PRO A 576 -48.71 3.37 -71.31
C PRO A 576 -48.18 3.07 -72.74
N ALA A 577 -47.00 2.40 -72.74
CA ALA A 577 -46.45 1.41 -73.70
C ALA A 577 -45.44 1.88 -74.79
N PRO A 578 -44.64 0.99 -75.41
CA PRO A 578 -43.67 0.06 -74.80
C PRO A 578 -42.33 -0.09 -75.59
N SER A 579 -41.44 -0.92 -75.04
CA SER A 579 -40.57 -1.91 -75.73
C SER A 579 -39.05 -1.74 -75.78
N ASP A 580 -38.42 -2.91 -75.52
CA ASP A 580 -37.21 -3.47 -76.12
C ASP A 580 -35.84 -3.43 -75.40
N ARG A 581 -35.55 -4.61 -74.81
CA ARG A 581 -34.47 -5.56 -75.18
C ARG A 581 -33.00 -5.24 -74.85
N LYS A 582 -32.51 -6.06 -73.90
CA LYS A 582 -31.49 -7.14 -74.04
C LYS A 582 -29.97 -6.83 -73.89
N VAL A 583 -29.36 -7.75 -73.11
CA VAL A 583 -28.02 -8.39 -73.23
C VAL A 583 -26.87 -7.62 -72.55
N ALA A 584 -26.34 -8.10 -71.39
CA ALA A 584 -25.26 -9.11 -71.18
C ALA A 584 -23.92 -8.67 -71.84
N SER A 585 -22.72 -8.77 -71.27
CA SER A 585 -22.12 -9.78 -70.39
C SER A 585 -20.68 -9.36 -70.01
N ASN A 586 -20.15 -9.94 -68.92
CA ASN A 586 -18.77 -10.38 -68.64
C ASN A 586 -17.56 -9.42 -68.67
N GLN A 587 -17.01 -9.17 -67.46
CA GLN A 587 -15.69 -9.61 -66.90
C GLN A 587 -14.43 -9.67 -67.80
N PRO A 588 -13.18 -9.77 -67.25
CA PRO A 588 -12.65 -9.55 -65.88
C PRO A 588 -11.30 -8.76 -65.83
N VAL A 589 -10.78 -8.65 -64.60
CA VAL A 589 -9.49 -8.14 -64.11
C VAL A 589 -8.28 -8.91 -64.68
N PRO A 590 -7.06 -8.33 -64.68
CA PRO A 590 -6.02 -8.90 -63.80
C PRO A 590 -5.08 -7.85 -63.14
N GLU A 591 -4.76 -8.10 -61.87
CA GLU A 591 -3.53 -7.72 -61.14
C GLU A 591 -2.32 -8.57 -61.67
N PRO A 592 -1.11 -8.67 -61.06
CA PRO A 592 -0.41 -7.90 -60.00
C PRO A 592 1.07 -7.58 -60.35
N VAL A 593 1.85 -7.06 -59.38
CA VAL A 593 3.13 -7.62 -58.84
C VAL A 593 4.12 -6.53 -58.39
N ALA A 594 4.82 -6.87 -57.30
CA ALA A 594 5.50 -6.03 -56.33
C ALA A 594 7.05 -5.98 -56.45
N ALA A 595 7.62 -4.88 -55.90
CA ALA A 595 8.86 -4.75 -55.08
C ALA A 595 10.24 -5.16 -55.68
N PRO A 596 11.41 -4.95 -55.02
CA PRO A 596 11.81 -4.04 -53.93
C PRO A 596 13.18 -3.28 -54.12
N ALA A 597 13.53 -2.47 -53.10
CA ALA A 597 14.86 -2.31 -52.45
C ALA A 597 15.88 -1.20 -52.84
N ARG A 598 16.20 -0.42 -51.77
CA ARG A 598 17.50 0.15 -51.30
C ARG A 598 18.12 1.38 -51.99
N GLY A 599 18.40 2.40 -51.16
CA GLY A 599 19.40 3.44 -51.44
C GLY A 599 19.47 4.52 -50.35
N ARG A 600 20.67 4.77 -49.81
CA ARG A 600 21.00 5.69 -48.70
C ARG A 600 20.94 7.17 -49.10
N GLY A 601 20.68 8.07 -48.14
CA GLY A 601 20.94 9.50 -48.28
C GLY A 601 20.84 10.26 -46.95
N LYS A 602 21.96 10.84 -46.50
CA LYS A 602 22.09 11.72 -45.33
C LYS A 602 21.40 13.07 -45.58
N THR A 603 20.81 13.72 -44.56
CA THR A 603 21.01 15.16 -44.31
C THR A 603 20.44 15.66 -42.96
N ALA A 604 21.32 16.37 -42.26
CA ALA A 604 21.18 17.54 -41.39
C ALA A 604 19.95 17.78 -40.48
N ALA A 605 20.32 18.05 -39.22
CA ALA A 605 19.54 18.57 -38.12
C ALA A 605 18.80 19.90 -38.39
N ARG A 606 17.60 20.01 -37.80
CA ARG A 606 17.03 21.27 -37.30
C ARG A 606 16.14 20.96 -36.09
N THR A 607 16.66 21.27 -34.90
CA THR A 607 15.92 21.23 -33.63
C THR A 607 15.14 22.53 -33.45
N SER A 608 13.81 22.45 -33.43
CA SER A 608 12.94 23.53 -32.98
C SER A 608 12.76 23.44 -31.46
N LYS A 609 13.22 24.47 -30.74
CA LYS A 609 12.98 24.69 -29.32
C LYS A 609 11.54 25.19 -29.12
N VAL A 610 10.72 24.45 -28.38
CA VAL A 610 9.53 25.00 -27.72
C VAL A 610 9.89 25.31 -26.27
N ARG A 611 9.73 26.58 -25.89
CA ARG A 611 9.95 27.09 -24.53
C ARG A 611 8.79 26.65 -23.62
N VAL A 612 9.10 25.94 -22.54
CA VAL A 612 8.23 25.81 -21.38
C VAL A 612 8.51 27.01 -20.46
N ALA A 613 7.46 27.76 -20.11
CA ALA A 613 7.54 28.84 -19.13
C ALA A 613 7.47 28.25 -17.72
N GLU A 614 8.61 28.18 -17.03
CA GLU A 614 8.67 27.98 -15.58
C GLU A 614 8.62 29.35 -14.88
N ALA A 615 7.75 29.47 -13.88
CA ALA A 615 7.68 30.63 -13.00
C ALA A 615 8.99 30.80 -12.20
N GLN A 616 9.61 31.98 -12.27
CA GLN A 616 10.82 32.31 -11.53
C GLN A 616 10.50 32.78 -10.10
N PRO A 617 11.29 32.38 -9.07
CA PRO A 617 11.22 32.99 -7.75
C PRO A 617 11.94 34.35 -7.71
N PRO A 618 11.60 35.25 -6.77
CA PRO A 618 12.03 36.65 -6.79
C PRO A 618 13.55 36.83 -6.66
N ALA A 619 14.07 37.86 -7.34
CA ALA A 619 15.50 38.13 -7.54
C ALA A 619 16.33 38.34 -6.24
N SER A 620 15.69 38.56 -5.09
CA SER A 620 16.33 38.71 -3.78
C SER A 620 16.89 37.38 -3.23
N ALA A 621 16.22 36.25 -3.49
CA ALA A 621 16.63 34.94 -2.99
C ALA A 621 17.88 34.38 -3.71
N LYS A 622 18.00 34.62 -5.03
CA LYS A 622 19.14 34.13 -5.84
C LYS A 622 20.48 34.79 -5.46
N LYS A 623 20.46 36.05 -5.01
CA LYS A 623 21.69 36.74 -4.53
C LYS A 623 22.15 36.22 -3.16
N ALA A 624 21.23 35.91 -2.25
CA ALA A 624 21.56 35.37 -0.93
C ALA A 624 22.18 33.96 -1.00
N VAL A 625 21.60 33.08 -1.83
CA VAL A 625 22.09 31.70 -2.01
C VAL A 625 23.47 31.68 -2.68
N LYS A 626 23.71 32.49 -3.71
CA LYS A 626 25.04 32.62 -4.34
C LYS A 626 26.11 33.16 -3.38
N LYS A 627 25.76 34.11 -2.51
CA LYS A 627 26.71 34.68 -1.53
C LYS A 627 27.06 33.66 -0.42
N SER A 628 26.09 32.85 0.00
CA SER A 628 26.29 31.76 0.96
C SER A 628 27.18 30.64 0.38
N ALA A 629 26.91 30.19 -0.85
CA ALA A 629 27.71 29.16 -1.52
C ALA A 629 29.17 29.60 -1.74
N LYS A 630 29.39 30.87 -2.12
CA LYS A 630 30.75 31.42 -2.30
C LYS A 630 31.52 31.51 -0.96
N LYS A 631 30.83 31.81 0.14
CA LYS A 631 31.42 31.85 1.50
C LYS A 631 31.76 30.43 2.00
N ALA A 632 30.91 29.44 1.72
CA ALA A 632 31.15 28.03 2.04
C ALA A 632 32.36 27.47 1.25
N ALA A 633 32.44 27.74 -0.05
CA ALA A 633 33.58 27.33 -0.89
C ALA A 633 34.91 27.95 -0.42
N LYS A 634 34.91 29.24 -0.05
CA LYS A 634 36.11 29.92 0.48
C LYS A 634 36.55 29.34 1.84
N LYS A 635 35.60 28.92 2.70
CA LYS A 635 35.88 28.28 3.99
C LYS A 635 36.44 26.86 3.80
N ALA A 636 35.93 26.11 2.83
CA ALA A 636 36.44 24.79 2.45
C ALA A 636 37.86 24.86 1.90
N ALA A 637 38.14 25.80 0.98
CA ALA A 637 39.48 26.02 0.44
C ALA A 637 40.51 26.39 1.52
N LYS A 638 40.13 27.26 2.47
CA LYS A 638 41.00 27.64 3.59
C LYS A 638 41.30 26.46 4.54
N LYS A 639 40.32 25.57 4.75
CA LYS A 639 40.49 24.34 5.56
C LYS A 639 41.39 23.32 4.86
N ALA A 640 41.26 23.18 3.54
CA ALA A 640 42.12 22.32 2.72
C ALA A 640 43.58 22.81 2.72
N ALA A 641 43.80 24.12 2.54
CA ALA A 641 45.14 24.73 2.60
C ALA A 641 45.80 24.53 3.97
N LYS A 642 45.06 24.69 5.08
CA LYS A 642 45.58 24.47 6.44
C LYS A 642 45.94 23.00 6.70
N LYS A 643 45.18 22.06 6.11
CA LYS A 643 45.47 20.61 6.18
C LYS A 643 46.71 20.24 5.36
N ALA A 644 46.89 20.84 4.18
CA ALA A 644 48.07 20.68 3.35
C ALA A 644 49.34 21.22 4.04
N ALA A 645 49.27 22.41 4.65
CA ALA A 645 50.38 22.99 5.40
C ALA A 645 50.79 22.13 6.62
N LYS A 646 49.82 21.58 7.38
CA LYS A 646 50.12 20.63 8.47
C LYS A 646 50.78 19.34 7.98
N LYS A 647 50.37 18.84 6.79
CA LYS A 647 50.96 17.63 6.19
C LYS A 647 52.38 17.89 5.70
N ALA A 648 52.65 19.07 5.13
CA ALA A 648 53.99 19.49 4.72
C ALA A 648 54.92 19.68 5.93
N ALA A 649 54.45 20.31 7.01
CA ALA A 649 55.23 20.48 8.24
C ALA A 649 55.60 19.12 8.89
N LYS A 650 54.65 18.17 8.95
CA LYS A 650 54.94 16.80 9.43
C LYS A 650 55.95 16.06 8.55
N LYS A 651 55.93 16.29 7.22
CA LYS A 651 56.87 15.67 6.28
C LYS A 651 58.27 16.29 6.38
N ALA A 652 58.38 17.56 6.75
CA ALA A 652 59.66 18.24 6.99
C ALA A 652 60.32 17.80 8.30
N VAL A 653 59.54 17.60 9.38
CA VAL A 653 60.04 17.07 10.66
C VAL A 653 60.57 15.63 10.49
N LYS A 654 59.88 14.80 9.69
CA LYS A 654 60.29 13.42 9.39
C LYS A 654 61.47 13.28 8.42
N LYS A 655 61.99 14.39 7.90
CA LYS A 655 63.19 14.45 7.05
C LYS A 655 64.42 15.02 7.77
N ARG A 656 64.25 15.50 9.01
CA ARG A 656 65.31 16.05 9.88
C ARG A 656 65.56 15.21 11.14
N ALA A 657 64.76 14.17 11.35
CA ALA A 657 65.07 13.01 12.19
C ALA A 657 65.39 11.86 11.24
#